data_AF-A0A3E1P3T9-F1
#
_entry.id   AF-A0A3E1P3T9-F1
#
_cell.length_a   1.000
_cell.length_b   1.000
_cell.length_c   1.000
_cell.angle_alpha   90.00
_cell.angle_beta   90.00
_cell.angle_gamma   90.00
#
_symmetry.space_group_name_H-M   'P 1'
#
loop_
_entity.id
_entity.type
_entity.pdbx_description
1 polymer ?
#
loop_
_entity_poly.entity_id
_entity_poly.type
_entity_poly.pdbx_seq_one_letter_code
_entity_poly.pdbx_strand_id
1 'polypeptide(L)'
;MNKINYHLETIKVEGFDKLICEVVQESKVPERSLSDQIIVSYDRGNKKAVVYKKKLWDKWLPAREKYLIDTFEQVTKKQACKFESTEYGDVEVEFCHKMKVIPGKETLFTTKMVGRNNPQVTISQELNSIMTELIQHHAGEIYANPESLRSLVKTSMATLGDNLGLEILTTLTLLTKIHVPKSQEISETKARVQPKNYNGYVNLNFELTLVPDGSPQKELLASQAFKQQEEFETILVASLKSYISAQVTYNDLIQQINDKVRTDLIQHWNEELSRANKAWKIGDVTLELPDAIPQHYRKDQLEVGATLNNAEILLKNTLTLNLENPEKFKLSRINDMEEWVKGKLQQATQSVVSNLTYAELIYQFRNLSNRICERFGQDTKDIGYQINSFLISDLLDATKLDVQLLIDEQDAMFTTQIKDIVRLSLTINGRIRDLNNDTWQSQLRPDSIPSEMIKTGVIKFLSDKIAAFSSDNFYDDFNSINFKRNIESTLKDYLKKTFNVDENVNINLLIGHTALTERLNTLSRGFKQVTLSFLDGEAEFRVYYQITGVDSHLFGAFAGNNFPDIEDELNRINESLEICLYEHINLQVERLKNGAKAAQYIKSKAEEAGIRWIKERFYLNIQIIQVKQVKNTFSNAGSHIWTQVWEDDMERIKERIYELKKKLFNAKDGLYTPEEIALWKKELEELMLQFIPTYNEPEAEPVTILLTEPKDIAHDA
;
A
#
# COMPACT_ATOMS: atom_id res chain seq x y z
N MET A 1 -26.57 -67.11 -24.46
CA MET A 1 -27.55 -67.44 -23.40
C MET A 1 -26.76 -67.90 -22.20
N ASN A 2 -26.71 -67.07 -21.16
CA ASN A 2 -25.98 -67.37 -19.94
C ASN A 2 -26.70 -68.50 -19.21
N LYS A 3 -25.95 -69.51 -18.73
CA LYS A 3 -26.53 -70.61 -17.96
C LYS A 3 -26.84 -70.09 -16.56
N ILE A 4 -28.11 -69.82 -16.28
CA ILE A 4 -28.60 -69.63 -14.90
C ILE A 4 -28.79 -71.03 -14.33
N ASN A 5 -28.03 -71.37 -13.30
CA ASN A 5 -28.25 -72.61 -12.55
C ASN A 5 -29.33 -72.34 -11.50
N TYR A 6 -30.21 -73.30 -11.25
CA TYR A 6 -31.21 -73.16 -10.21
C TYR A 6 -31.35 -74.45 -9.41
N HIS A 7 -31.65 -74.30 -8.13
CA HIS A 7 -31.94 -75.40 -7.22
C HIS A 7 -33.28 -75.12 -6.52
N LEU A 8 -34.27 -75.98 -6.76
CA LEU A 8 -35.59 -75.88 -6.13
C LEU A 8 -35.64 -76.84 -4.93
N GLU A 9 -35.76 -76.28 -3.73
CA GLU A 9 -35.84 -77.04 -2.49
C GLU A 9 -37.22 -76.86 -1.83
N THR A 10 -37.84 -77.97 -1.42
CA THR A 10 -39.10 -77.89 -0.68
C THR A 10 -38.80 -77.74 0.81
N ILE A 11 -39.06 -76.54 1.34
CA ILE A 11 -38.72 -76.20 2.73
C ILE A 11 -39.70 -76.84 3.72
N LYS A 12 -41.00 -76.78 3.43
CA LYS A 12 -42.02 -77.21 4.39
C LYS A 12 -43.34 -77.58 3.71
N VAL A 13 -43.92 -78.70 4.14
CA VAL A 13 -45.26 -79.14 3.73
C VAL A 13 -46.08 -79.47 4.98
N GLU A 14 -47.18 -78.77 5.22
CA GLU A 14 -48.06 -79.04 6.35
C GLU A 14 -49.48 -79.41 5.88
N GLY A 15 -50.04 -80.50 6.39
CA GLY A 15 -51.50 -80.62 6.52
C GLY A 15 -52.33 -80.95 5.28
N PHE A 16 -51.79 -81.53 4.20
CA PHE A 16 -52.61 -81.92 3.03
C PHE A 16 -53.66 -82.98 3.33
N ASP A 17 -53.39 -83.83 4.32
CA ASP A 17 -54.33 -84.77 4.95
C ASP A 17 -55.55 -84.07 5.57
N LYS A 18 -55.47 -82.76 5.83
CA LYS A 18 -56.60 -81.96 6.30
C LYS A 18 -57.56 -81.53 5.19
N LEU A 19 -57.12 -81.51 3.93
CA LEU A 19 -58.00 -81.18 2.78
C LEU A 19 -58.79 -82.40 2.29
N ILE A 20 -58.20 -83.58 2.39
CA ILE A 20 -58.81 -84.84 1.97
C ILE A 20 -58.40 -85.97 2.90
N CYS A 21 -59.39 -86.61 3.51
CA CYS A 21 -59.19 -87.75 4.40
C CYS A 21 -60.03 -88.93 3.92
N GLU A 22 -59.42 -90.12 3.82
CA GLU A 22 -60.13 -91.34 3.47
C GLU A 22 -61.01 -91.80 4.65
N VAL A 23 -62.30 -91.99 4.39
CA VAL A 23 -63.27 -92.43 5.38
C VAL A 23 -63.30 -93.95 5.40
N VAL A 24 -62.42 -94.56 6.20
CA VAL A 24 -62.28 -96.03 6.32
C VAL A 24 -63.36 -96.63 7.22
N GLN A 25 -63.81 -95.90 8.25
CA GLN A 25 -64.89 -96.30 9.16
C GLN A 25 -65.69 -95.09 9.63
N GLU A 26 -67.00 -95.27 9.78
CA GLU A 26 -67.98 -94.22 10.11
C GLU A 26 -67.71 -93.55 11.48
N SER A 27 -67.17 -94.31 12.43
CA SER A 27 -66.80 -93.85 13.77
C SER A 27 -65.57 -92.93 13.84
N LYS A 28 -64.88 -92.70 12.72
CA LYS A 28 -63.66 -91.86 12.66
C LYS A 28 -63.86 -90.50 11.99
N VAL A 29 -65.09 -90.12 11.63
CA VAL A 29 -65.37 -88.78 11.10
C VAL A 29 -65.35 -87.77 12.26
N PRO A 30 -64.45 -86.76 12.25
CA PRO A 30 -64.33 -85.81 13.35
C PRO A 30 -65.60 -84.94 13.50
N GLU A 31 -66.04 -84.70 14.75
CA GLU A 31 -67.22 -83.89 15.12
C GLU A 31 -67.08 -82.37 14.87
N ARG A 32 -66.21 -81.94 13.96
CA ARG A 32 -66.11 -80.51 13.58
C ARG A 32 -67.43 -80.02 12.96
N SER A 33 -67.68 -78.71 12.99
CA SER A 33 -68.87 -78.08 12.38
C SER A 33 -69.09 -78.57 10.94
N LEU A 34 -70.06 -79.47 10.76
CA LEU A 34 -70.32 -80.24 9.52
C LEU A 34 -70.99 -79.42 8.40
N SER A 35 -71.10 -78.09 8.51
CA SER A 35 -71.63 -77.23 7.44
C SER A 35 -70.77 -77.23 6.18
N ASP A 36 -69.48 -77.54 6.33
CA ASP A 36 -68.42 -77.09 5.42
C ASP A 36 -67.55 -78.24 4.88
N GLN A 37 -67.89 -79.47 5.28
CA GLN A 37 -67.23 -80.70 4.88
C GLN A 37 -68.15 -81.53 3.98
N ILE A 38 -67.59 -82.05 2.89
CA ILE A 38 -68.32 -82.75 1.85
C ILE A 38 -67.75 -84.15 1.67
N ILE A 39 -68.62 -85.16 1.63
CA ILE A 39 -68.19 -86.53 1.32
C ILE A 39 -68.31 -86.77 -0.17
N VAL A 40 -67.19 -87.22 -0.75
CA VAL A 40 -67.10 -87.60 -2.14
C VAL A 40 -66.80 -89.08 -2.22
N SER A 41 -67.65 -89.82 -2.92
CA SER A 41 -67.40 -91.23 -3.20
C SER A 41 -66.70 -91.36 -4.54
N TYR A 42 -65.62 -92.12 -4.58
CA TYR A 42 -64.81 -92.36 -5.76
C TYR A 42 -64.97 -93.81 -6.23
N ASP A 43 -65.37 -93.97 -7.48
CA ASP A 43 -65.43 -95.26 -8.17
C ASP A 43 -64.12 -95.46 -8.93
N ARG A 44 -63.23 -96.29 -8.37
CA ARG A 44 -61.90 -96.54 -8.92
C ARG A 44 -61.93 -97.20 -10.30
N GLY A 45 -62.93 -98.03 -10.57
CA GLY A 45 -63.10 -98.69 -11.87
C GLY A 45 -63.50 -97.71 -12.97
N ASN A 46 -64.40 -96.77 -12.64
CA ASN A 46 -64.90 -95.78 -13.59
C ASN A 46 -64.14 -94.44 -13.57
N LYS A 47 -63.20 -94.26 -12.64
CA LYS A 47 -62.50 -92.98 -12.36
C LYS A 47 -63.46 -91.80 -12.22
N LYS A 48 -64.61 -92.04 -11.59
CA LYS A 48 -65.65 -91.02 -11.39
C LYS A 48 -65.89 -90.79 -9.90
N ALA A 49 -65.85 -89.52 -9.52
CA ALA A 49 -66.23 -89.06 -8.19
C ALA A 49 -67.67 -88.53 -8.20
N VAL A 50 -68.42 -88.78 -7.12
CA VAL A 50 -69.79 -88.26 -6.94
C VAL A 50 -69.92 -87.67 -5.54
N VAL A 51 -70.44 -86.44 -5.45
CA VAL A 51 -70.74 -85.76 -4.17
C VAL A 51 -71.96 -86.39 -3.51
N TYR A 52 -71.88 -86.71 -2.22
CA TYR A 52 -73.02 -87.14 -1.41
C TYR A 52 -73.40 -86.07 -0.42
N LYS A 53 -74.65 -85.59 -0.51
CA LYS A 53 -75.26 -84.78 0.54
C LYS A 53 -75.65 -85.71 1.70
N LYS A 54 -75.33 -85.30 2.93
CA LYS A 54 -75.47 -86.07 4.19
C LYS A 54 -76.81 -86.82 4.37
N LYS A 55 -77.91 -86.31 3.81
CA LYS A 55 -79.25 -86.96 3.88
C LYS A 55 -79.35 -88.34 3.19
N LEU A 56 -78.32 -88.80 2.49
CA LEU A 56 -78.26 -90.12 1.85
C LEU A 56 -77.28 -91.10 2.51
N TRP A 57 -76.78 -90.79 3.72
CA TRP A 57 -75.82 -91.64 4.45
C TRP A 57 -76.32 -93.07 4.73
N ASP A 58 -77.64 -93.26 4.89
CA ASP A 58 -78.23 -94.56 5.26
C ASP A 58 -78.13 -95.64 4.16
N LYS A 59 -77.72 -95.29 2.94
CA LYS A 59 -77.46 -96.26 1.86
C LYS A 59 -75.96 -96.42 1.65
N TRP A 60 -75.32 -97.16 2.54
CA TRP A 60 -73.92 -97.57 2.37
C TRP A 60 -73.79 -98.42 1.10
N LEU A 61 -73.28 -97.83 0.01
CA LEU A 61 -72.89 -98.56 -1.20
C LEU A 61 -71.52 -99.23 -0.94
N PRO A 62 -71.42 -100.57 -0.92
CA PRO A 62 -70.27 -101.29 -0.37
C PRO A 62 -69.02 -101.34 -1.28
N ALA A 63 -69.00 -100.67 -2.43
CA ALA A 63 -67.95 -100.85 -3.45
C ALA A 63 -67.18 -99.57 -3.84
N ARG A 64 -67.28 -98.47 -3.08
CA ARG A 64 -66.62 -97.21 -3.43
C ARG A 64 -65.81 -96.64 -2.27
N GLU A 65 -64.60 -96.19 -2.57
CA GLU A 65 -63.75 -95.43 -1.66
C GLU A 65 -64.47 -94.10 -1.34
N LYS A 66 -64.45 -93.65 -0.08
CA LYS A 66 -65.12 -92.41 0.35
C LYS A 66 -64.09 -91.48 0.93
N TYR A 67 -64.18 -90.20 0.56
CA TYR A 67 -63.26 -89.16 1.00
C TYR A 67 -64.05 -88.02 1.63
N LEU A 68 -63.60 -87.57 2.80
CA LEU A 68 -64.06 -86.35 3.43
C LEU A 68 -63.19 -85.20 2.93
N ILE A 69 -63.83 -84.18 2.36
CA ILE A 69 -63.17 -82.98 1.85
C ILE A 69 -63.61 -81.79 2.68
N ASP A 70 -62.63 -81.02 3.14
CA ASP A 70 -62.86 -79.75 3.84
C ASP A 70 -62.59 -78.58 2.88
N THR A 71 -63.64 -77.82 2.55
CA THR A 71 -63.53 -76.69 1.62
C THR A 71 -63.09 -75.38 2.29
N PHE A 72 -63.05 -75.34 3.62
CA PHE A 72 -62.65 -74.17 4.40
C PHE A 72 -61.23 -74.29 4.95
N GLU A 73 -60.77 -75.51 5.20
CA GLU A 73 -59.40 -75.76 5.63
C GLU A 73 -58.42 -75.25 4.55
N GLN A 74 -57.37 -74.58 5.00
CA GLN A 74 -56.33 -74.03 4.15
C GLN A 74 -55.00 -74.69 4.48
N VAL A 75 -54.31 -75.15 3.44
CA VAL A 75 -52.98 -75.74 3.54
C VAL A 75 -51.96 -74.76 3.00
N THR A 76 -50.84 -74.63 3.73
CA THR A 76 -49.72 -73.81 3.28
C THR A 76 -48.53 -74.70 2.93
N LYS A 77 -47.95 -74.48 1.76
CA LYS A 77 -46.71 -75.10 1.32
C LYS A 77 -45.69 -74.02 0.98
N LYS A 78 -44.46 -74.18 1.48
CA LYS A 78 -43.34 -73.29 1.19
C LYS A 78 -42.28 -74.01 0.36
N GLN A 79 -41.79 -73.33 -0.68
CA GLN A 79 -40.73 -73.78 -1.56
C GLN A 79 -39.72 -72.66 -1.71
N ALA A 80 -38.43 -72.94 -1.58
CA ALA A 80 -37.39 -71.99 -1.93
C ALA A 80 -36.74 -72.41 -3.25
N CYS A 81 -36.41 -71.42 -4.07
CA CYS A 81 -35.54 -71.64 -5.20
C CYS A 81 -34.34 -70.71 -5.11
N LYS A 82 -33.15 -71.32 -5.14
CA LYS A 82 -31.89 -70.60 -5.27
C LYS A 82 -31.53 -70.54 -6.75
N PHE A 83 -31.28 -69.34 -7.24
CA PHE A 83 -30.80 -69.01 -8.58
C PHE A 83 -29.37 -68.55 -8.46
N GLU A 84 -28.47 -69.21 -9.19
CA GLU A 84 -27.06 -68.88 -9.23
C GLU A 84 -26.73 -68.35 -10.63
N SER A 85 -26.22 -67.11 -10.67
CA SER A 85 -25.79 -66.46 -11.89
C SER A 85 -24.40 -65.86 -11.70
N THR A 86 -23.48 -66.12 -12.62
CA THR A 86 -22.15 -65.48 -12.64
C THR A 86 -22.25 -63.97 -12.82
N GLU A 87 -23.28 -63.52 -13.53
CA GLU A 87 -23.52 -62.11 -13.82
C GLU A 87 -24.28 -61.42 -12.67
N TYR A 88 -25.32 -62.06 -12.13
CA TYR A 88 -26.26 -61.42 -11.21
C TYR A 88 -26.12 -61.84 -9.75
N GLY A 89 -25.25 -62.81 -9.44
CA GLY A 89 -25.10 -63.35 -8.10
C GLY A 89 -26.22 -64.31 -7.70
N ASP A 90 -26.14 -64.78 -6.46
CA ASP A 90 -27.08 -65.74 -5.91
C ASP A 90 -28.35 -65.01 -5.43
N VAL A 91 -29.50 -65.40 -5.98
CA VAL A 91 -30.81 -64.92 -5.53
C VAL A 91 -31.61 -66.11 -5.03
N GLU A 92 -32.28 -65.94 -3.90
CA GLU A 92 -33.10 -66.96 -3.27
C GLU A 92 -34.51 -66.42 -3.13
N VAL A 93 -35.47 -67.18 -3.65
CA VAL A 93 -36.89 -66.80 -3.69
C VAL A 93 -37.71 -67.84 -2.95
N GLU A 94 -38.50 -67.41 -1.98
CA GLU A 94 -39.52 -68.24 -1.32
C GLU A 94 -40.87 -68.07 -2.01
N PHE A 95 -41.44 -69.18 -2.45
CA PHE A 95 -42.81 -69.32 -2.89
C PHE A 95 -43.64 -69.91 -1.75
N CYS A 96 -44.67 -69.18 -1.33
CA CYS A 96 -45.62 -69.63 -0.32
C CYS A 96 -46.98 -69.82 -0.98
N HIS A 97 -47.38 -71.09 -1.14
CA HIS A 97 -48.64 -71.50 -1.75
C HIS A 97 -49.66 -71.79 -0.65
N LYS A 98 -50.73 -71.01 -0.62
CA LYS A 98 -51.90 -71.25 0.21
C LYS A 98 -52.99 -71.87 -0.63
N MET A 99 -53.45 -73.05 -0.26
CA MET A 99 -54.34 -73.90 -1.05
C MET A 99 -55.59 -74.25 -0.25
N LYS A 100 -56.76 -74.19 -0.88
CA LYS A 100 -58.02 -74.72 -0.35
C LYS A 100 -58.86 -75.31 -1.47
N VAL A 101 -59.79 -76.21 -1.18
CA VAL A 101 -60.67 -76.79 -2.21
C VAL A 101 -61.74 -75.78 -2.61
N ILE A 102 -61.98 -75.60 -3.92
CA ILE A 102 -63.02 -74.69 -4.41
C ILE A 102 -64.39 -75.34 -4.15
N PRO A 103 -65.33 -74.66 -3.47
CA PRO A 103 -66.68 -75.16 -3.29
C PRO A 103 -67.34 -75.50 -4.64
N GLY A 104 -67.90 -76.70 -4.76
CA GLY A 104 -68.48 -77.25 -5.99
C GLY A 104 -67.50 -77.98 -6.91
N LYS A 105 -66.19 -78.01 -6.60
CA LYS A 105 -65.15 -78.71 -7.37
C LYS A 105 -64.58 -79.92 -6.65
N GLU A 106 -65.23 -80.38 -5.59
CA GLU A 106 -64.74 -81.47 -4.72
C GLU A 106 -64.56 -82.77 -5.50
N THR A 107 -65.47 -83.09 -6.43
CA THR A 107 -65.35 -84.28 -7.29
C THR A 107 -64.15 -84.24 -8.22
N LEU A 108 -63.83 -83.05 -8.77
CA LEU A 108 -62.64 -82.86 -9.59
C LEU A 108 -61.38 -83.09 -8.75
N PHE A 109 -61.34 -82.47 -7.56
CA PHE A 109 -60.24 -82.64 -6.61
C PHE A 109 -60.04 -84.10 -6.21
N THR A 110 -61.10 -84.81 -5.76
CA THR A 110 -61.01 -86.25 -5.44
C THR A 110 -60.53 -87.07 -6.62
N THR A 111 -61.07 -86.84 -7.82
CA THR A 111 -60.70 -87.61 -9.02
C THR A 111 -59.22 -87.44 -9.36
N LYS A 112 -58.67 -86.24 -9.18
CA LYS A 112 -57.25 -85.93 -9.44
C LYS A 112 -56.32 -86.47 -8.35
N MET A 113 -56.76 -86.50 -7.10
CA MET A 113 -55.93 -86.85 -5.95
C MET A 113 -55.93 -88.32 -5.56
N VAL A 114 -57.04 -89.05 -5.78
CA VAL A 114 -57.18 -90.44 -5.32
C VAL A 114 -56.54 -91.44 -6.29
N GLY A 115 -56.50 -91.14 -7.59
CA GLY A 115 -55.93 -92.00 -8.62
C GLY A 115 -54.40 -92.11 -8.60
N ARG A 116 -53.71 -91.35 -7.74
CA ARG A 116 -52.24 -91.23 -7.67
C ARG A 116 -51.81 -91.38 -6.21
N ASN A 117 -50.73 -92.11 -5.95
CA ASN A 117 -50.26 -92.37 -4.58
C ASN A 117 -50.04 -91.05 -3.81
N ASN A 118 -50.72 -90.91 -2.67
CA ASN A 118 -50.71 -89.77 -1.74
C ASN A 118 -51.01 -88.38 -2.40
N PRO A 119 -52.15 -87.73 -2.05
CA PRO A 119 -52.51 -86.39 -2.54
C PRO A 119 -51.40 -85.34 -2.36
N GLN A 120 -50.65 -85.40 -1.26
CA GLN A 120 -49.53 -84.51 -0.98
C GLN A 120 -48.41 -84.66 -2.02
N VAL A 121 -48.10 -85.90 -2.41
CA VAL A 121 -47.06 -86.18 -3.41
C VAL A 121 -47.51 -85.68 -4.77
N THR A 122 -48.76 -85.92 -5.14
CA THR A 122 -49.34 -85.49 -6.42
C THR A 122 -49.32 -83.97 -6.56
N ILE A 123 -49.85 -83.24 -5.57
CA ILE A 123 -49.85 -81.77 -5.59
C ILE A 123 -48.42 -81.24 -5.60
N SER A 124 -47.51 -81.89 -4.86
CA SER A 124 -46.11 -81.48 -4.83
C SER A 124 -45.41 -81.66 -6.16
N GLN A 125 -45.68 -82.75 -6.88
CA GLN A 125 -45.14 -83.00 -8.21
C GLN A 125 -45.66 -82.00 -9.23
N GLU A 126 -46.96 -81.71 -9.24
CA GLU A 126 -47.56 -80.74 -10.15
C GLU A 126 -47.06 -79.31 -9.88
N LEU A 127 -47.00 -78.90 -8.60
CA LEU A 127 -46.40 -77.62 -8.21
C LEU A 127 -44.93 -77.55 -8.62
N ASN A 128 -44.13 -78.58 -8.34
CA ASN A 128 -42.72 -78.62 -8.73
C ASN A 128 -42.54 -78.56 -10.24
N SER A 129 -43.38 -79.26 -11.01
CA SER A 129 -43.30 -79.28 -12.48
C SER A 129 -43.53 -77.89 -13.05
N ILE A 130 -44.63 -77.23 -12.64
CA ILE A 130 -44.96 -75.88 -13.12
C ILE A 130 -43.94 -74.87 -12.63
N MET A 131 -43.51 -74.95 -11.37
CA MET A 131 -42.46 -74.07 -10.85
C MET A 131 -41.15 -74.25 -11.63
N THR A 132 -40.76 -75.48 -11.92
CA THR A 132 -39.55 -75.78 -12.71
C THR A 132 -39.65 -75.22 -14.11
N GLU A 133 -40.79 -75.39 -14.79
CA GLU A 133 -41.04 -74.85 -16.13
C GLU A 133 -40.99 -73.31 -16.13
N LEU A 134 -41.70 -72.66 -15.20
CA LEU A 134 -41.69 -71.21 -15.04
C LEU A 134 -40.29 -70.68 -14.78
N ILE A 135 -39.54 -71.35 -13.91
CA ILE A 135 -38.16 -71.00 -13.59
C ILE A 135 -37.25 -71.19 -14.80
N GLN A 136 -37.32 -72.32 -15.50
CA GLN A 136 -36.49 -72.59 -16.67
C GLN A 136 -36.70 -71.56 -17.78
N HIS A 137 -37.95 -71.17 -18.03
CA HIS A 137 -38.29 -70.25 -19.11
C HIS A 137 -38.15 -68.77 -18.72
N HIS A 138 -38.30 -68.43 -17.44
CA HIS A 138 -38.37 -67.05 -16.96
C HIS A 138 -37.36 -66.71 -15.86
N ALA A 139 -36.31 -67.52 -15.65
CA ALA A 139 -35.26 -67.21 -14.67
C ALA A 139 -34.61 -65.84 -14.90
N GLY A 140 -34.48 -65.40 -16.17
CA GLY A 140 -33.98 -64.06 -16.49
C GLY A 140 -34.90 -62.94 -16.01
N GLU A 141 -36.21 -63.17 -15.96
CA GLU A 141 -37.20 -62.19 -15.49
C GLU A 141 -37.13 -61.96 -13.99
N ILE A 142 -36.60 -62.91 -13.22
CA ILE A 142 -36.37 -62.75 -11.77
C ILE A 142 -35.45 -61.58 -11.50
N TYR A 143 -34.44 -61.43 -12.36
CA TYR A 143 -33.47 -60.36 -12.30
C TYR A 143 -34.02 -59.09 -12.95
N ALA A 144 -34.67 -59.18 -14.10
CA ALA A 144 -35.10 -58.00 -14.85
C ALA A 144 -36.39 -57.33 -14.32
N ASN A 145 -37.39 -58.10 -13.90
CA ASN A 145 -38.69 -57.60 -13.46
C ASN A 145 -39.41 -58.62 -12.55
N PRO A 146 -39.15 -58.60 -11.22
CA PRO A 146 -39.79 -59.51 -10.26
C PRO A 146 -41.32 -59.48 -10.28
N GLU A 147 -41.93 -58.35 -10.64
CA GLU A 147 -43.39 -58.20 -10.72
C GLU A 147 -43.99 -58.94 -11.93
N SER A 148 -43.23 -59.04 -13.04
CA SER A 148 -43.60 -59.89 -14.19
C SER A 148 -43.70 -61.34 -13.75
N LEU A 149 -42.65 -61.85 -13.07
CA LEU A 149 -42.66 -63.22 -12.56
C LEU A 149 -43.79 -63.43 -11.55
N ARG A 150 -44.03 -62.50 -10.62
CA ARG A 150 -45.16 -62.58 -9.66
C ARG A 150 -46.49 -62.77 -10.38
N SER A 151 -46.73 -61.97 -11.42
CA SER A 151 -47.97 -62.02 -12.21
C SER A 151 -48.10 -63.34 -12.97
N LEU A 152 -47.00 -63.82 -13.56
CA LEU A 152 -46.94 -65.09 -14.28
C LEU A 152 -47.18 -66.28 -13.35
N VAL A 153 -46.46 -66.36 -12.23
CA VAL A 153 -46.65 -67.39 -11.21
C VAL A 153 -48.08 -67.39 -10.70
N LYS A 154 -48.66 -66.22 -10.41
CA LYS A 154 -50.07 -66.13 -9.98
C LYS A 154 -51.03 -66.71 -11.03
N THR A 155 -50.81 -66.41 -12.30
CA THR A 155 -51.65 -66.89 -13.41
C THR A 155 -51.52 -68.40 -13.61
N SER A 156 -50.30 -68.93 -13.61
CA SER A 156 -50.04 -70.36 -13.74
C SER A 156 -50.55 -71.16 -12.54
N MET A 157 -50.44 -70.61 -11.33
CA MET A 157 -50.96 -71.24 -10.11
C MET A 157 -52.48 -71.23 -10.06
N ALA A 158 -53.14 -70.18 -10.55
CA ALA A 158 -54.58 -70.15 -10.72
C ALA A 158 -55.05 -71.23 -11.72
N THR A 159 -54.37 -71.33 -12.87
CA THR A 159 -54.67 -72.34 -13.90
C THR A 159 -54.48 -73.77 -13.38
N LEU A 160 -53.39 -74.02 -12.65
CA LEU A 160 -53.17 -75.30 -11.97
C LEU A 160 -54.28 -75.58 -10.95
N GLY A 161 -54.64 -74.58 -10.15
CA GLY A 161 -55.70 -74.65 -9.17
C GLY A 161 -57.02 -75.09 -9.80
N ASP A 162 -57.45 -74.42 -10.86
CA ASP A 162 -58.69 -74.74 -11.59
C ASP A 162 -58.69 -76.18 -12.13
N ASN A 163 -57.54 -76.66 -12.62
CA ASN A 163 -57.37 -78.02 -13.13
C ASN A 163 -57.43 -79.11 -12.04
N LEU A 164 -57.08 -78.74 -10.80
CA LEU A 164 -57.11 -79.61 -9.63
C LEU A 164 -58.37 -79.43 -8.77
N GLY A 165 -59.19 -78.41 -9.01
CA GLY A 165 -60.30 -78.04 -8.13
C GLY A 165 -59.85 -77.34 -6.84
N LEU A 166 -58.70 -76.66 -6.87
CA LEU A 166 -58.10 -75.93 -5.76
C LEU A 166 -58.04 -74.43 -6.04
N GLU A 167 -58.25 -73.59 -5.02
CA GLU A 167 -57.85 -72.20 -5.06
C GLU A 167 -56.41 -72.11 -4.54
N ILE A 168 -55.46 -71.76 -5.41
CA ILE A 168 -54.04 -71.65 -5.08
C ILE A 168 -53.63 -70.18 -5.08
N LEU A 169 -53.43 -69.62 -3.89
CA LEU A 169 -52.88 -68.27 -3.69
C LEU A 169 -51.39 -68.36 -3.43
N THR A 170 -50.58 -67.83 -4.34
CA THR A 170 -49.11 -67.87 -4.22
C THR A 170 -48.55 -66.49 -3.95
N THR A 171 -47.71 -66.38 -2.92
CA THR A 171 -46.91 -65.18 -2.63
C THR A 171 -45.43 -65.46 -2.85
N LEU A 172 -44.74 -64.50 -3.47
CA LEU A 172 -43.31 -64.58 -3.80
C LEU A 172 -42.53 -63.58 -2.93
N THR A 173 -41.59 -64.09 -2.13
CA THR A 173 -40.73 -63.31 -1.25
C THR A 173 -39.27 -63.53 -1.64
N LEU A 174 -38.51 -62.45 -1.83
CA LEU A 174 -37.05 -62.53 -1.99
C LEU A 174 -36.41 -62.72 -0.61
N LEU A 175 -35.66 -63.81 -0.44
CA LEU A 175 -35.02 -64.16 0.84
C LEU A 175 -33.62 -63.56 0.98
N THR A 176 -32.90 -63.37 -0.13
CA THR A 176 -31.54 -62.82 -0.10
C THR A 176 -31.57 -61.33 0.19
N LYS A 177 -30.88 -60.92 1.26
CA LYS A 177 -30.46 -59.51 1.42
C LYS A 177 -29.38 -59.25 0.39
N ILE A 178 -29.77 -58.73 -0.76
CA ILE A 178 -28.82 -58.29 -1.77
C ILE A 178 -28.04 -57.14 -1.16
N HIS A 179 -26.73 -57.33 -0.99
CA HIS A 179 -25.87 -56.28 -0.46
C HIS A 179 -25.66 -55.23 -1.54
N VAL A 180 -26.53 -54.22 -1.56
CA VAL A 180 -26.31 -53.01 -2.34
C VAL A 180 -25.36 -52.13 -1.53
N PRO A 181 -24.18 -51.78 -2.06
CA PRO A 181 -23.29 -50.85 -1.38
C PRO A 181 -24.01 -49.50 -1.18
N LYS A 182 -23.74 -48.83 -0.06
CA LYS A 182 -24.38 -47.56 0.30
C LYS A 182 -24.07 -46.45 -0.71
N SER A 183 -22.92 -46.54 -1.35
CA SER A 183 -22.46 -45.64 -2.38
C SER A 183 -21.44 -46.33 -3.29
N GLN A 184 -21.24 -45.76 -4.47
CA GLN A 184 -20.18 -46.14 -5.41
C GLN A 184 -19.49 -44.86 -5.87
N GLU A 185 -18.16 -44.82 -5.77
CA GLU A 185 -17.36 -43.70 -6.26
C GLU A 185 -16.92 -44.00 -7.70
N ILE A 186 -17.08 -43.00 -8.57
CA ILE A 186 -16.45 -42.97 -9.89
C ILE A 186 -15.25 -42.02 -9.77
N SER A 187 -14.06 -42.59 -9.94
CA SER A 187 -12.78 -41.88 -9.90
C SER A 187 -12.67 -40.80 -10.98
N GLU A 188 -11.66 -39.94 -10.85
CA GLU A 188 -11.40 -38.82 -11.76
C GLU A 188 -11.53 -39.21 -13.24
N THR A 189 -12.63 -38.76 -13.84
CA THR A 189 -12.96 -39.02 -15.24
C THR A 189 -12.76 -37.75 -16.05
N LYS A 190 -12.03 -37.86 -17.17
CA LYS A 190 -11.71 -36.73 -18.04
C LYS A 190 -12.66 -36.67 -19.22
N ALA A 191 -13.34 -35.55 -19.37
CA ALA A 191 -14.26 -35.30 -20.46
C ALA A 191 -13.87 -34.04 -21.23
N ARG A 192 -13.72 -34.18 -22.55
CA ARG A 192 -13.56 -33.06 -23.46
C ARG A 192 -14.95 -32.56 -23.89
N VAL A 193 -15.32 -31.36 -23.46
CA VAL A 193 -16.66 -30.76 -23.66
C VAL A 193 -16.58 -29.48 -24.49
N GLN A 194 -17.65 -29.16 -25.21
CA GLN A 194 -17.78 -27.92 -25.97
C GLN A 194 -18.95 -27.10 -25.39
N PRO A 195 -18.70 -25.94 -24.76
CA PRO A 195 -19.74 -25.04 -24.25
C PRO A 195 -20.60 -24.43 -25.38
N LYS A 196 -21.87 -24.11 -25.08
CA LYS A 196 -22.90 -23.65 -26.04
C LYS A 196 -22.50 -22.49 -26.96
N ASN A 197 -21.67 -21.59 -26.49
CA ASN A 197 -21.26 -20.37 -27.18
C ASN A 197 -19.74 -20.28 -27.39
N TYR A 198 -19.04 -21.42 -27.35
CA TYR A 198 -17.60 -21.46 -27.50
C TYR A 198 -17.19 -22.43 -28.60
N ASN A 199 -16.39 -21.94 -29.55
CA ASN A 199 -15.93 -22.74 -30.69
C ASN A 199 -14.79 -23.71 -30.33
N GLY A 200 -14.25 -23.63 -29.11
CA GLY A 200 -13.19 -24.51 -28.61
C GLY A 200 -13.72 -25.63 -27.72
N TYR A 201 -12.80 -26.51 -27.33
CA TYR A 201 -13.06 -27.55 -26.36
C TYR A 201 -12.41 -27.21 -25.02
N VAL A 202 -13.03 -27.66 -23.94
CA VAL A 202 -12.55 -27.54 -22.56
C VAL A 202 -12.39 -28.94 -22.00
N ASN A 203 -11.27 -29.18 -21.33
CA ASN A 203 -11.10 -30.41 -20.56
C ASN A 203 -11.74 -30.19 -19.19
N LEU A 204 -12.70 -31.05 -18.86
CA LEU A 204 -13.38 -31.07 -17.57
C LEU A 204 -13.04 -32.40 -16.91
N ASN A 205 -12.59 -32.32 -15.66
CA ASN A 205 -12.45 -33.50 -14.82
C ASN A 205 -13.65 -33.55 -13.90
N PHE A 206 -14.16 -34.75 -13.63
CA PHE A 206 -15.17 -34.92 -12.61
C PHE A 206 -14.94 -36.19 -11.79
N GLU A 207 -15.32 -36.09 -10.52
CA GLU A 207 -15.42 -37.20 -9.57
C GLU A 207 -16.83 -37.20 -9.03
N LEU A 208 -17.43 -38.36 -8.81
CA LEU A 208 -18.80 -38.41 -8.30
C LEU A 208 -19.07 -39.62 -7.45
N THR A 209 -20.08 -39.46 -6.59
CA THR A 209 -20.58 -40.51 -5.72
C THR A 209 -21.99 -40.85 -6.14
N LEU A 210 -22.19 -42.08 -6.61
CA LEU A 210 -23.49 -42.67 -6.86
C LEU A 210 -24.07 -43.20 -5.55
N VAL A 211 -25.36 -42.99 -5.33
CA VAL A 211 -26.14 -43.57 -4.22
C VAL A 211 -27.36 -44.34 -4.76
N PRO A 212 -27.75 -45.47 -4.14
CA PRO A 212 -28.93 -46.21 -4.58
C PRO A 212 -30.19 -45.37 -4.45
N ASP A 213 -31.09 -45.47 -5.43
CA ASP A 213 -32.42 -44.89 -5.34
C ASP A 213 -33.25 -45.74 -4.36
N GLY A 214 -33.21 -45.37 -3.06
CA GLY A 214 -33.62 -46.15 -1.87
C GLY A 214 -35.06 -46.68 -1.80
N SER A 215 -35.76 -46.79 -2.92
CA SER A 215 -36.98 -47.57 -3.05
C SER A 215 -36.69 -49.09 -3.00
N PRO A 216 -37.40 -49.87 -2.15
CA PRO A 216 -37.20 -51.32 -2.02
C PRO A 216 -37.36 -52.10 -3.33
N GLN A 217 -38.18 -51.59 -4.26
CA GLN A 217 -38.43 -52.20 -5.57
C GLN A 217 -37.23 -52.07 -6.53
N LYS A 218 -36.29 -51.16 -6.24
CA LYS A 218 -35.13 -50.87 -7.09
C LYS A 218 -33.81 -51.38 -6.54
N GLU A 219 -33.77 -51.99 -5.35
CA GLU A 219 -32.54 -52.55 -4.76
C GLU A 219 -31.89 -53.61 -5.65
N LEU A 220 -32.70 -54.46 -6.31
CA LEU A 220 -32.22 -55.46 -7.25
C LEU A 220 -31.59 -54.83 -8.50
N LEU A 221 -32.24 -53.79 -9.06
CA LEU A 221 -31.72 -53.04 -10.21
C LEU A 221 -30.42 -52.30 -9.86
N ALA A 222 -30.36 -51.70 -8.66
CA ALA A 222 -29.17 -51.03 -8.18
C ALA A 222 -27.98 -52.01 -8.05
N SER A 223 -28.23 -53.22 -7.51
CA SER A 223 -27.20 -54.26 -7.43
C SER A 223 -26.69 -54.73 -8.80
N GLN A 224 -27.56 -54.81 -9.80
CA GLN A 224 -27.17 -55.17 -11.17
C GLN A 224 -26.31 -54.09 -11.81
N ALA A 225 -26.79 -52.85 -11.73
CA ALA A 225 -26.10 -51.72 -12.33
C ALA A 225 -24.72 -51.50 -11.67
N PHE A 226 -24.58 -51.79 -10.37
CA PHE A 226 -23.30 -51.69 -9.65
C PHE A 226 -22.14 -52.42 -10.34
N LYS A 227 -22.42 -53.57 -10.98
CA LYS A 227 -21.40 -54.36 -11.70
C LYS A 227 -21.03 -53.79 -13.08
N GLN A 228 -21.74 -52.77 -13.55
CA GLN A 228 -21.60 -52.16 -14.87
C GLN A 228 -20.98 -50.75 -14.78
N GLN A 229 -19.90 -50.60 -14.00
CA GLN A 229 -19.26 -49.29 -13.77
C GLN A 229 -18.89 -48.55 -15.07
N GLU A 230 -18.30 -49.25 -16.04
CA GLU A 230 -17.93 -48.65 -17.34
C GLU A 230 -19.14 -48.10 -18.11
N GLU A 231 -20.31 -48.69 -17.92
CA GLU A 231 -21.54 -48.22 -18.56
C GLU A 231 -22.03 -46.91 -17.94
N PHE A 232 -21.92 -46.76 -16.61
CA PHE A 232 -22.18 -45.48 -15.96
C PHE A 232 -21.28 -44.38 -16.48
N GLU A 233 -19.97 -44.61 -16.51
CA GLU A 233 -19.00 -43.64 -17.02
C GLU A 233 -19.35 -43.24 -18.46
N THR A 234 -19.68 -44.20 -19.32
CA THR A 234 -20.07 -43.95 -20.71
C THR A 234 -21.32 -43.07 -20.81
N ILE A 235 -22.39 -43.40 -20.06
CA ILE A 235 -23.65 -42.63 -20.04
C ILE A 235 -23.40 -41.21 -19.52
N LEU A 236 -22.67 -41.08 -18.42
CA LEU A 236 -22.43 -39.80 -17.75
C LEU A 236 -21.55 -38.88 -18.59
N VAL A 237 -20.49 -39.40 -19.24
CA VAL A 237 -19.64 -38.63 -20.17
C VAL A 237 -20.43 -38.19 -21.40
N ALA A 238 -21.27 -39.05 -21.97
CA ALA A 238 -22.09 -38.70 -23.13
C ALA A 238 -23.12 -37.62 -22.77
N SER A 239 -23.82 -37.79 -21.64
CA SER A 239 -24.77 -36.82 -21.10
C SER A 239 -24.11 -35.49 -20.76
N LEU A 240 -22.94 -35.49 -20.13
CA LEU A 240 -22.17 -34.29 -19.82
C LEU A 240 -21.86 -33.48 -21.08
N LYS A 241 -21.36 -34.13 -22.14
CA LYS A 241 -21.07 -33.46 -23.42
C LYS A 241 -22.33 -32.83 -24.02
N SER A 242 -23.44 -33.55 -23.99
CA SER A 242 -24.73 -33.05 -24.47
C SER A 242 -25.23 -31.85 -23.65
N TYR A 243 -25.16 -31.95 -22.33
CA TYR A 243 -25.61 -30.91 -21.41
C TYR A 243 -24.79 -29.62 -21.56
N ILE A 244 -23.45 -29.72 -21.52
CA ILE A 244 -22.57 -28.57 -21.63
C ILE A 244 -22.76 -27.85 -22.98
N SER A 245 -22.88 -28.59 -24.08
CA SER A 245 -23.07 -28.00 -25.42
C SER A 245 -24.44 -27.37 -25.63
N ALA A 246 -25.48 -27.87 -24.97
CA ALA A 246 -26.84 -27.34 -25.13
C ALA A 246 -27.15 -26.18 -24.16
N GLN A 247 -26.61 -26.22 -22.94
CA GLN A 247 -27.11 -25.39 -21.83
C GLN A 247 -26.07 -24.49 -21.17
N VAL A 248 -24.78 -24.82 -21.23
CA VAL A 248 -23.76 -24.14 -20.43
C VAL A 248 -22.88 -23.26 -21.29
N THR A 249 -22.80 -21.97 -20.97
CA THR A 249 -21.88 -21.06 -21.66
C THR A 249 -20.45 -21.25 -21.14
N TYR A 250 -19.45 -20.80 -21.90
CA TYR A 250 -18.06 -20.85 -21.40
C TYR A 250 -17.86 -20.01 -20.13
N ASN A 251 -18.58 -18.89 -20.01
CA ASN A 251 -18.54 -18.07 -18.80
C ASN A 251 -19.13 -18.78 -17.59
N ASP A 252 -20.26 -19.49 -17.75
CA ASP A 252 -20.86 -20.29 -16.67
C ASP A 252 -19.89 -21.38 -16.18
N LEU A 253 -19.14 -22.00 -17.09
CA LEU A 253 -18.10 -22.96 -16.71
C LEU A 253 -16.95 -22.33 -15.92
N ILE A 254 -16.49 -21.12 -16.26
CA ILE A 254 -15.37 -20.52 -15.52
C ILE A 254 -15.81 -19.92 -14.18
N GLN A 255 -17.03 -19.38 -14.11
CA GLN A 255 -17.50 -18.59 -12.98
C GLN A 255 -18.42 -19.38 -12.03
N GLN A 256 -19.13 -20.40 -12.51
CA GLN A 256 -20.23 -21.06 -11.79
C GLN A 256 -20.17 -22.60 -11.86
N ILE A 257 -19.00 -23.18 -12.16
CA ILE A 257 -18.84 -24.64 -12.29
C ILE A 257 -19.34 -25.40 -11.05
N ASN A 258 -18.98 -24.94 -9.86
CA ASN A 258 -19.29 -25.60 -8.60
C ASN A 258 -20.62 -25.17 -7.97
N ASP A 259 -21.30 -24.19 -8.58
CA ASP A 259 -22.57 -23.65 -8.10
C ASP A 259 -23.72 -24.09 -9.01
N LYS A 260 -24.07 -23.26 -9.99
CA LYS A 260 -25.20 -23.48 -10.88
C LYS A 260 -24.97 -24.68 -11.80
N VAL A 261 -23.80 -24.76 -12.44
CA VAL A 261 -23.52 -25.82 -13.42
C VAL A 261 -23.54 -27.19 -12.75
N ARG A 262 -22.90 -27.33 -11.59
CA ARG A 262 -22.93 -28.54 -10.76
C ARG A 262 -24.35 -28.96 -10.39
N THR A 263 -25.14 -28.03 -9.86
CA THR A 263 -26.51 -28.32 -9.40
C THR A 263 -27.40 -28.80 -10.56
N ASP A 264 -27.39 -28.08 -11.67
CA ASP A 264 -28.18 -28.39 -12.85
C ASP A 264 -27.71 -29.72 -13.51
N LEU A 265 -26.40 -29.98 -13.49
CA LEU A 265 -25.82 -31.22 -14.00
C LEU A 265 -26.23 -32.44 -13.15
N ILE A 266 -26.22 -32.33 -11.82
CA ILE A 266 -26.71 -33.39 -10.92
C ILE A 266 -28.16 -33.74 -11.26
N GLN A 267 -29.01 -32.73 -11.44
CA GLN A 267 -30.40 -32.95 -11.82
C GLN A 267 -30.50 -33.65 -13.18
N HIS A 268 -29.78 -33.16 -14.18
CA HIS A 268 -29.77 -33.74 -15.53
C HIS A 268 -29.31 -35.20 -15.52
N TRP A 269 -28.20 -35.52 -14.83
CA TRP A 269 -27.71 -36.88 -14.71
C TRP A 269 -28.68 -37.80 -13.97
N ASN A 270 -29.34 -37.32 -12.92
CA ASN A 270 -30.37 -38.10 -12.23
C ASN A 270 -31.55 -38.46 -13.14
N GLU A 271 -31.95 -37.56 -14.04
CA GLU A 271 -32.98 -37.83 -15.04
C GLU A 271 -32.51 -38.85 -16.09
N GLU A 272 -31.26 -38.74 -16.56
CA GLU A 272 -30.66 -39.70 -17.51
C GLU A 272 -30.53 -41.10 -16.90
N LEU A 273 -30.02 -41.21 -15.66
CA LEU A 273 -29.91 -42.49 -14.95
C LEU A 273 -31.28 -43.12 -14.67
N SER A 274 -32.31 -42.31 -14.40
CA SER A 274 -33.67 -42.79 -14.26
C SER A 274 -34.24 -43.28 -15.60
N ARG A 275 -33.96 -42.58 -16.71
CA ARG A 275 -34.40 -43.00 -18.05
C ARG A 275 -33.72 -44.28 -18.51
N ALA A 276 -32.45 -44.46 -18.13
CA ALA A 276 -31.68 -45.69 -18.36
C ALA A 276 -32.03 -46.84 -17.40
N ASN A 277 -32.99 -46.63 -16.49
CA ASN A 277 -33.46 -47.60 -15.49
C ASN A 277 -32.32 -48.20 -14.62
N LYS A 278 -31.31 -47.38 -14.29
CA LYS A 278 -30.15 -47.85 -13.54
C LYS A 278 -30.37 -47.93 -12.02
N ALA A 279 -31.44 -47.33 -11.47
CA ALA A 279 -31.74 -47.34 -10.03
C ALA A 279 -30.65 -46.71 -9.12
N TRP A 280 -29.78 -45.88 -9.68
CA TRP A 280 -28.80 -45.07 -8.97
C TRP A 280 -29.08 -43.58 -9.21
N LYS A 281 -28.66 -42.76 -8.25
CA LYS A 281 -28.70 -41.29 -8.31
C LYS A 281 -27.32 -40.74 -7.99
N ILE A 282 -27.01 -39.56 -8.51
CA ILE A 282 -25.85 -38.77 -8.12
C ILE A 282 -26.11 -38.22 -6.71
N GLY A 283 -25.30 -38.64 -5.75
CA GLY A 283 -25.28 -38.09 -4.39
C GLY A 283 -24.40 -36.85 -4.29
N ASP A 284 -23.23 -36.89 -4.93
CA ASP A 284 -22.30 -35.76 -5.00
C ASP A 284 -21.51 -35.78 -6.31
N VAL A 285 -21.04 -34.61 -6.75
CA VAL A 285 -20.09 -34.43 -7.86
C VAL A 285 -19.10 -33.32 -7.53
N THR A 286 -17.83 -33.57 -7.80
CA THR A 286 -16.77 -32.56 -7.85
C THR A 286 -16.43 -32.32 -9.31
N LEU A 287 -16.38 -31.05 -9.72
CA LEU A 287 -16.03 -30.65 -11.08
C LEU A 287 -14.77 -29.80 -11.03
N GLU A 288 -13.78 -30.16 -11.85
CA GLU A 288 -12.52 -29.44 -11.93
C GLU A 288 -12.20 -29.03 -13.37
N LEU A 289 -11.66 -27.81 -13.50
CA LEU A 289 -11.13 -27.24 -14.72
C LEU A 289 -9.60 -27.18 -14.59
N PRO A 290 -8.84 -28.14 -15.16
CA PRO A 290 -7.38 -28.16 -15.05
C PRO A 290 -6.73 -26.90 -15.61
N ASP A 291 -7.34 -26.30 -16.64
CA ASP A 291 -6.89 -25.08 -17.30
C ASP A 291 -7.66 -23.84 -16.81
N ALA A 292 -7.90 -23.74 -15.49
CA ALA A 292 -8.63 -22.61 -14.91
C ALA A 292 -7.90 -21.29 -15.18
N ILE A 293 -8.62 -20.34 -15.77
CA ILE A 293 -8.11 -18.99 -16.03
C ILE A 293 -8.20 -18.19 -14.72
N PRO A 294 -7.15 -17.45 -14.29
CA PRO A 294 -7.22 -16.62 -13.10
C PRO A 294 -8.33 -15.57 -13.24
N GLN A 295 -9.38 -15.67 -12.41
CA GLN A 295 -10.48 -14.70 -12.42
C GLN A 295 -10.00 -13.31 -11.99
N HIS A 296 -8.98 -13.25 -11.13
CA HIS A 296 -8.36 -12.03 -10.66
C HIS A 296 -6.86 -12.10 -10.92
N TYR A 297 -6.33 -11.01 -11.49
CA TYR A 297 -4.89 -10.79 -11.57
C TYR A 297 -4.55 -9.57 -10.72
N ARG A 298 -3.72 -9.75 -9.71
CA ARG A 298 -3.23 -8.66 -8.85
C ARG A 298 -1.72 -8.64 -8.85
N LYS A 299 -1.15 -7.47 -9.06
CA LYS A 299 0.28 -7.24 -8.90
C LYS A 299 0.50 -5.95 -8.12
N ASP A 300 1.14 -6.10 -6.98
CA ASP A 300 1.60 -4.99 -6.16
C ASP A 300 3.04 -4.64 -6.58
N GLN A 301 3.38 -3.35 -6.60
CA GLN A 301 4.72 -2.84 -6.93
C GLN A 301 5.27 -3.30 -8.30
N LEU A 302 4.41 -3.31 -9.33
CA LEU A 302 4.84 -3.52 -10.70
C LEU A 302 5.66 -2.31 -11.19
N GLU A 303 6.95 -2.55 -11.44
CA GLU A 303 7.89 -1.52 -11.87
C GLU A 303 7.92 -1.40 -13.41
N VAL A 304 7.67 -0.18 -13.87
CA VAL A 304 7.62 0.17 -15.29
C VAL A 304 8.55 1.35 -15.55
N GLY A 305 9.55 1.14 -16.40
CA GLY A 305 10.47 2.20 -16.82
C GLY A 305 9.82 3.13 -17.86
N ALA A 306 10.04 4.43 -17.72
CA ALA A 306 9.61 5.42 -18.69
C ALA A 306 10.68 6.48 -18.93
N THR A 307 10.84 6.86 -20.20
CA THR A 307 11.77 7.90 -20.64
C THR A 307 11.00 9.19 -20.85
N LEU A 308 11.37 10.22 -20.10
CA LEU A 308 10.90 11.60 -20.18
C LEU A 308 11.84 12.41 -21.09
N ASN A 309 11.46 13.63 -21.45
CA ASN A 309 12.29 14.53 -22.27
C ASN A 309 13.67 14.81 -21.64
N ASN A 310 13.75 14.77 -20.31
CA ASN A 310 14.93 15.19 -19.57
C ASN A 310 15.45 14.17 -18.54
N ALA A 311 14.77 13.02 -18.37
CA ALA A 311 15.11 12.02 -17.35
C ALA A 311 14.55 10.63 -17.69
N GLU A 312 15.09 9.61 -17.04
CA GLU A 312 14.48 8.27 -16.98
C GLU A 312 13.92 8.04 -15.58
N ILE A 313 12.74 7.43 -15.51
CA ILE A 313 12.05 7.17 -14.24
C ILE A 313 11.53 5.74 -14.17
N LEU A 314 11.33 5.27 -12.95
CA LEU A 314 10.69 4.00 -12.65
C LEU A 314 9.39 4.26 -11.91
N LEU A 315 8.25 3.94 -12.55
CA LEU A 315 6.94 4.02 -11.93
C LEU A 315 6.62 2.71 -11.23
N LYS A 316 6.25 2.81 -9.95
CA LYS A 316 5.74 1.70 -9.15
C LYS A 316 4.23 1.70 -9.20
N ASN A 317 3.65 0.63 -9.72
CA ASN A 317 2.21 0.52 -9.95
C ASN A 317 1.62 -0.60 -9.11
N THR A 318 0.42 -0.39 -8.60
CA THR A 318 -0.43 -1.43 -8.03
C THR A 318 -1.64 -1.59 -8.93
N LEU A 319 -1.80 -2.80 -9.46
CA LEU A 319 -2.83 -3.12 -10.46
C LEU A 319 -3.65 -4.32 -10.01
N THR A 320 -4.97 -4.19 -10.14
CA THR A 320 -5.91 -5.31 -10.03
C THR A 320 -6.78 -5.36 -11.29
N LEU A 321 -6.79 -6.51 -11.95
CA LEU A 321 -7.62 -6.81 -13.11
C LEU A 321 -8.62 -7.91 -12.76
N ASN A 322 -9.85 -7.75 -13.25
CA ASN A 322 -10.91 -8.74 -13.15
C ASN A 322 -11.25 -9.28 -14.54
N LEU A 323 -11.39 -10.60 -14.66
CA LEU A 323 -11.77 -11.24 -15.90
C LEU A 323 -13.28 -11.07 -16.13
N GLU A 324 -13.66 -10.25 -17.10
CA GLU A 324 -15.06 -10.08 -17.51
C GLU A 324 -15.44 -11.04 -18.65
N ASN A 325 -14.50 -11.31 -19.56
CA ASN A 325 -14.74 -12.16 -20.73
C ASN A 325 -13.64 -13.22 -20.88
N PRO A 326 -13.85 -14.43 -20.30
CA PRO A 326 -12.91 -15.54 -20.39
C PRO A 326 -12.59 -15.99 -21.83
N GLU A 327 -13.55 -15.87 -22.75
CA GLU A 327 -13.37 -16.28 -24.14
C GLU A 327 -12.35 -15.38 -24.86
N LYS A 328 -12.47 -14.06 -24.71
CA LYS A 328 -11.49 -13.10 -25.26
C LYS A 328 -10.09 -13.39 -24.75
N PHE A 329 -9.95 -13.69 -23.46
CA PHE A 329 -8.66 -14.01 -22.89
C PHE A 329 -8.06 -15.26 -23.51
N LYS A 330 -8.84 -16.35 -23.63
CA LYS A 330 -8.34 -17.58 -24.25
C LYS A 330 -7.94 -17.37 -25.72
N LEU A 331 -8.68 -16.55 -26.46
CA LEU A 331 -8.37 -16.20 -27.85
C LEU A 331 -7.14 -15.31 -28.00
N SER A 332 -6.80 -14.51 -26.98
CA SER A 332 -5.60 -13.66 -26.97
C SER A 332 -4.28 -14.43 -26.97
N ARG A 333 -4.30 -15.72 -26.58
CA ARG A 333 -3.12 -16.60 -26.48
C ARG A 333 -2.00 -16.05 -25.59
N ILE A 334 -2.36 -15.31 -24.56
CA ILE A 334 -1.40 -14.83 -23.54
C ILE A 334 -1.00 -16.00 -22.65
N ASN A 335 0.28 -16.36 -22.68
CA ASN A 335 0.83 -17.44 -21.86
C ASN A 335 1.36 -16.92 -20.51
N ASP A 336 1.92 -15.70 -20.50
CA ASP A 336 2.41 -15.03 -19.30
C ASP A 336 1.68 -13.69 -19.13
N MET A 337 0.77 -13.65 -18.15
CA MET A 337 -0.02 -12.47 -17.85
C MET A 337 0.83 -11.33 -17.28
N GLU A 338 1.87 -11.64 -16.50
CA GLU A 338 2.73 -10.63 -15.89
C GLU A 338 3.60 -9.94 -16.92
N GLU A 339 4.23 -10.71 -17.80
CA GLU A 339 5.03 -10.15 -18.90
C GLU A 339 4.17 -9.29 -19.84
N TRP A 340 2.98 -9.79 -20.19
CA TRP A 340 2.03 -9.05 -21.03
C TRP A 340 1.60 -7.74 -20.38
N VAL A 341 1.18 -7.77 -19.11
CA VAL A 341 0.77 -6.58 -18.35
C VAL A 341 1.91 -5.58 -18.28
N LYS A 342 3.13 -6.02 -17.94
CA LYS A 342 4.31 -5.16 -17.85
C LYS A 342 4.60 -4.47 -19.18
N GLY A 343 4.63 -5.23 -20.28
CA GLY A 343 4.90 -4.68 -21.61
C GLY A 343 3.83 -3.68 -22.06
N LYS A 344 2.55 -3.98 -21.85
CA LYS A 344 1.44 -3.10 -22.23
C LYS A 344 1.34 -1.86 -21.36
N LEU A 345 1.52 -2.00 -20.05
CA LEU A 345 1.55 -0.85 -19.15
C LEU A 345 2.75 0.07 -19.45
N GLN A 346 3.90 -0.48 -19.81
CA GLN A 346 5.05 0.29 -20.26
C GLN A 346 4.77 1.08 -21.53
N GLN A 347 4.15 0.46 -22.54
CA GLN A 347 3.75 1.14 -23.76
C GLN A 347 2.74 2.26 -23.49
N ALA A 348 1.70 1.99 -22.69
CA ALA A 348 0.71 2.98 -22.29
C ALA A 348 1.37 4.15 -21.55
N THR A 349 2.21 3.86 -20.56
CA THR A 349 2.99 4.84 -19.81
C THR A 349 3.83 5.72 -20.74
N GLN A 350 4.69 5.09 -21.56
CA GLN A 350 5.60 5.81 -22.46
C GLN A 350 4.85 6.71 -23.45
N SER A 351 3.71 6.25 -23.97
CA SER A 351 2.88 7.05 -24.90
C SER A 351 2.32 8.33 -24.26
N VAL A 352 2.10 8.32 -22.95
CA VAL A 352 1.56 9.46 -22.20
C VAL A 352 2.67 10.41 -21.74
N VAL A 353 3.83 9.88 -21.33
CA VAL A 353 4.87 10.68 -20.65
C VAL A 353 6.07 11.06 -21.52
N SER A 354 6.21 10.50 -22.72
CA SER A 354 7.39 10.70 -23.60
C SER A 354 7.76 12.16 -23.86
N ASN A 355 6.76 13.04 -24.01
CA ASN A 355 6.98 14.46 -24.32
C ASN A 355 6.96 15.36 -23.08
N LEU A 356 7.02 14.78 -21.87
CA LEU A 356 6.97 15.53 -20.62
C LEU A 356 8.35 15.59 -19.98
N THR A 357 8.60 16.66 -19.25
CA THR A 357 9.69 16.77 -18.29
C THR A 357 9.28 16.16 -16.95
N TYR A 358 10.26 15.87 -16.09
CA TYR A 358 9.99 15.36 -14.75
C TYR A 358 9.11 16.32 -13.89
N ALA A 359 9.32 17.64 -14.01
CA ALA A 359 8.50 18.63 -13.32
C ALA A 359 7.04 18.62 -13.77
N GLU A 360 6.79 18.54 -15.09
CA GLU A 360 5.43 18.45 -15.65
C GLU A 360 4.73 17.16 -15.23
N LEU A 361 5.47 16.05 -15.18
CA LEU A 361 4.96 14.77 -14.71
C LEU A 361 4.48 14.86 -13.25
N ILE A 362 5.27 15.47 -12.36
CA ILE A 362 4.87 15.67 -10.96
C ILE A 362 3.66 16.61 -10.89
N TYR A 363 3.70 17.73 -11.61
CA TYR A 363 2.63 18.73 -11.58
C TYR A 363 1.28 18.17 -12.08
N GLN A 364 1.29 17.34 -13.12
CA GLN A 364 0.10 16.79 -13.75
C GLN A 364 -0.19 15.33 -13.38
N PHE A 365 0.48 14.79 -12.35
CA PHE A 365 0.54 13.35 -12.08
C PHE A 365 -0.84 12.67 -12.02
N ARG A 366 -1.80 13.29 -11.32
CA ARG A 366 -3.18 12.76 -11.22
C ARG A 366 -3.87 12.63 -12.57
N ASN A 367 -3.74 13.64 -13.42
CA ASN A 367 -4.35 13.62 -14.76
C ASN A 367 -3.66 12.62 -15.67
N LEU A 368 -2.33 12.48 -15.56
CA LEU A 368 -1.55 11.53 -16.34
C LEU A 368 -1.83 10.09 -15.93
N SER A 369 -1.98 9.82 -14.62
CA SER A 369 -2.37 8.51 -14.10
C SER A 369 -3.69 8.02 -14.71
N ASN A 370 -4.70 8.90 -14.79
CA ASN A 370 -5.98 8.58 -15.45
C ASN A 370 -5.79 8.27 -16.94
N ARG A 371 -4.99 9.06 -17.66
CA ARG A 371 -4.71 8.81 -19.09
C ARG A 371 -3.97 7.49 -19.32
N ILE A 372 -3.03 7.13 -18.44
CA ILE A 372 -2.34 5.83 -18.49
C ILE A 372 -3.34 4.71 -18.23
N CYS A 373 -4.18 4.85 -17.22
CA CYS A 373 -5.24 3.89 -16.88
C CYS A 373 -6.23 3.68 -18.03
N GLU A 374 -6.70 4.77 -18.66
CA GLU A 374 -7.62 4.71 -19.81
C GLU A 374 -6.97 4.01 -21.01
N ARG A 375 -5.71 4.33 -21.30
CA ARG A 375 -4.98 3.74 -22.43
C ARG A 375 -4.74 2.26 -22.21
N PHE A 376 -4.22 1.89 -21.03
CA PHE A 376 -4.02 0.50 -20.65
C PHE A 376 -5.34 -0.27 -20.54
N GLY A 377 -6.41 0.39 -20.08
CA GLY A 377 -7.74 -0.18 -19.96
C GLY A 377 -8.37 -0.55 -21.31
N GLN A 378 -7.95 0.08 -22.41
CA GLN A 378 -8.32 -0.37 -23.76
C GLN A 378 -7.65 -1.72 -24.08
N ASP A 379 -6.33 -1.83 -23.87
CA ASP A 379 -5.60 -3.08 -24.09
C ASP A 379 -6.14 -4.23 -23.22
N THR A 380 -6.51 -3.98 -21.95
CA THR A 380 -7.07 -5.04 -21.09
C THR A 380 -8.44 -5.50 -21.57
N LYS A 381 -9.30 -4.59 -22.04
CA LYS A 381 -10.64 -4.92 -22.56
C LYS A 381 -10.58 -5.78 -23.82
N ASP A 382 -9.54 -5.60 -24.63
CA ASP A 382 -9.32 -6.40 -25.84
C ASP A 382 -9.05 -7.87 -25.51
N ILE A 383 -8.43 -8.13 -24.35
CA ILE A 383 -8.17 -9.49 -23.85
C ILE A 383 -9.23 -9.98 -22.85
N GLY A 384 -10.32 -9.23 -22.64
CA GLY A 384 -11.43 -9.61 -21.77
C GLY A 384 -11.24 -9.32 -20.28
N TYR A 385 -10.23 -8.54 -19.90
CA TYR A 385 -10.05 -8.03 -18.53
C TYR A 385 -10.52 -6.59 -18.39
N GLN A 386 -11.00 -6.26 -17.19
CA GLN A 386 -11.29 -4.89 -16.78
C GLN A 386 -10.38 -4.49 -15.61
N ILE A 387 -9.93 -3.25 -15.62
CA ILE A 387 -9.18 -2.67 -14.51
C ILE A 387 -10.16 -2.41 -13.35
N ASN A 388 -9.93 -3.07 -12.22
CA ASN A 388 -10.68 -2.84 -10.98
C ASN A 388 -10.03 -1.74 -10.13
N SER A 389 -8.70 -1.77 -10.03
CA SER A 389 -7.93 -0.74 -9.32
C SER A 389 -6.59 -0.50 -10.00
N PHE A 390 -6.22 0.77 -10.15
CA PHE A 390 -4.93 1.18 -10.68
C PHE A 390 -4.38 2.35 -9.86
N LEU A 391 -3.23 2.14 -9.24
CA LEU A 391 -2.56 3.15 -8.41
C LEU A 391 -1.10 3.25 -8.85
N ILE A 392 -0.62 4.46 -9.06
CA ILE A 392 0.79 4.75 -9.30
C ILE A 392 1.32 5.42 -8.03
N SER A 393 2.41 4.91 -7.47
CA SER A 393 3.05 5.53 -6.31
C SER A 393 3.49 6.96 -6.61
N ASP A 394 3.34 7.86 -5.64
CA ASP A 394 3.74 9.25 -5.78
C ASP A 394 5.23 9.37 -6.07
N LEU A 395 5.56 10.18 -7.09
CA LEU A 395 6.92 10.40 -7.58
C LEU A 395 7.73 11.38 -6.71
N LEU A 396 7.04 12.32 -6.06
CA LEU A 396 7.63 13.35 -5.22
C LEU A 396 6.84 13.43 -3.91
N ASP A 397 7.54 13.30 -2.80
CA ASP A 397 6.98 13.60 -1.49
C ASP A 397 6.66 15.09 -1.41
N ALA A 398 5.41 15.43 -1.07
CA ALA A 398 4.94 16.81 -0.95
C ALA A 398 5.79 17.64 0.05
N THR A 399 6.44 16.98 1.01
CA THR A 399 7.38 17.62 1.94
C THR A 399 8.59 18.25 1.25
N LYS A 400 8.97 17.77 0.07
CA LYS A 400 10.09 18.33 -0.72
C LYS A 400 9.77 19.68 -1.37
N LEU A 401 8.50 20.11 -1.34
CA LEU A 401 8.08 21.45 -1.81
C LEU A 401 8.21 22.51 -0.71
N ASP A 402 8.35 22.09 0.55
CA ASP A 402 8.66 23.01 1.64
C ASP A 402 10.14 23.36 1.58
N VAL A 403 10.42 24.66 1.51
CA VAL A 403 11.76 25.20 1.40
C VAL A 403 12.20 25.61 2.79
N GLN A 404 13.07 24.82 3.41
CA GLN A 404 13.78 25.20 4.62
C GLN A 404 15.27 25.17 4.30
N LEU A 405 15.84 26.35 4.11
CA LEU A 405 17.24 26.51 3.74
C LEU A 405 17.97 27.24 4.84
N LEU A 406 19.07 26.63 5.26
CA LEU A 406 20.09 27.28 6.05
C LEU A 406 21.34 27.40 5.17
N ILE A 407 21.76 28.63 4.91
CA ILE A 407 23.04 28.94 4.31
C ILE A 407 23.88 29.49 5.44
N ASP A 408 24.86 28.71 5.88
CA ASP A 408 25.74 29.11 6.97
C ASP A 408 26.79 30.14 6.49
N GLU A 409 27.56 30.65 7.45
CA GLU A 409 28.59 31.66 7.19
C GLU A 409 29.77 31.14 6.36
N GLN A 410 29.95 29.81 6.26
CA GLN A 410 31.02 29.19 5.48
C GLN A 410 30.63 29.08 4.00
N ASP A 411 29.36 28.77 3.74
CA ASP A 411 28.77 28.64 2.42
C ASP A 411 28.46 30.00 1.76
N ALA A 412 28.39 31.08 2.55
CA ALA A 412 28.03 32.43 2.12
C ALA A 412 29.16 33.45 2.38
N MET A 413 30.35 33.14 1.87
CA MET A 413 31.47 34.08 1.76
C MET A 413 31.39 34.86 0.45
N PHE A 414 31.23 36.18 0.55
CA PHE A 414 31.07 37.07 -0.59
C PHE A 414 32.15 38.15 -0.59
N THR A 415 32.59 38.55 -1.78
CA THR A 415 33.59 39.61 -1.94
C THR A 415 32.90 40.88 -2.41
N THR A 416 33.10 41.99 -1.70
CA THR A 416 32.60 43.32 -2.08
C THR A 416 33.45 43.91 -3.22
N GLN A 417 33.02 45.04 -3.79
CA GLN A 417 33.79 45.72 -4.85
C GLN A 417 35.19 46.14 -4.39
N ILE A 418 35.35 46.49 -3.11
CA ILE A 418 36.63 46.86 -2.49
C ILE A 418 37.49 45.65 -2.07
N LYS A 419 37.09 44.44 -2.46
CA LYS A 419 37.76 43.15 -2.17
C LYS A 419 37.71 42.70 -0.71
N ASP A 420 36.82 43.28 0.10
CA ASP A 420 36.57 42.78 1.45
C ASP A 420 35.71 41.52 1.42
N ILE A 421 36.03 40.59 2.31
CA ILE A 421 35.28 39.35 2.49
C ILE A 421 34.23 39.56 3.56
N VAL A 422 32.97 39.43 3.16
CA VAL A 422 31.81 39.44 4.05
C VAL A 422 31.29 38.02 4.18
N ARG A 423 30.90 37.64 5.40
CA ARG A 423 30.15 36.42 5.66
C ARG A 423 28.72 36.77 5.96
N LEU A 424 27.78 36.07 5.34
CA LEU A 424 26.36 36.19 5.68
C LEU A 424 25.83 34.84 6.14
N SER A 425 24.91 34.84 7.09
CA SER A 425 24.08 33.70 7.43
C SER A 425 22.67 33.99 6.97
N LEU A 426 22.08 33.04 6.24
CA LEU A 426 20.75 33.19 5.67
C LEU A 426 19.87 32.00 6.03
N THR A 427 18.69 32.29 6.55
CA THR A 427 17.61 31.31 6.70
C THR A 427 16.45 31.67 5.77
N ILE A 428 16.06 30.77 4.88
CA ILE A 428 14.87 30.91 4.02
C ILE A 428 13.88 29.82 4.42
N ASN A 429 12.68 30.24 4.85
CA ASN A 429 11.57 29.35 5.14
C ASN A 429 10.38 29.74 4.26
N GLY A 430 10.00 28.87 3.33
CA GLY A 430 8.91 29.12 2.39
C GLY A 430 8.39 27.83 1.77
N ARG A 431 7.59 27.97 0.72
CA ARG A 431 7.02 26.84 -0.01
C ARG A 431 7.00 27.15 -1.51
N ILE A 432 7.37 26.17 -2.33
CA ILE A 432 7.20 26.24 -3.78
C ILE A 432 5.71 26.08 -4.09
N ARG A 433 5.10 27.05 -4.78
CA ARG A 433 3.65 27.03 -5.09
C ARG A 433 3.30 25.92 -6.07
N ASP A 434 4.06 25.85 -7.15
CA ASP A 434 3.97 24.79 -8.15
C ASP A 434 5.30 24.66 -8.90
N LEU A 435 5.44 23.53 -9.60
CA LEU A 435 6.61 23.21 -10.43
C LEU A 435 6.43 23.68 -11.89
N ASN A 436 5.40 24.48 -12.18
CA ASN A 436 5.07 24.93 -13.53
C ASN A 436 5.82 26.22 -13.88
N ASN A 437 7.14 26.14 -13.90
CA ASN A 437 8.04 27.24 -14.27
C ASN A 437 9.23 26.70 -15.06
N ASP A 438 9.76 27.51 -15.98
CA ASP A 438 10.88 27.18 -16.87
C ASP A 438 12.09 26.57 -16.14
N THR A 439 12.42 27.07 -14.95
CA THR A 439 13.54 26.56 -14.14
C THR A 439 13.32 25.12 -13.74
N TRP A 440 12.15 24.80 -13.18
CA TRP A 440 11.83 23.43 -12.75
C TRP A 440 11.71 22.49 -13.94
N GLN A 441 11.07 22.91 -15.03
CA GLN A 441 10.94 22.09 -16.24
C GLN A 441 12.30 21.76 -16.87
N SER A 442 13.23 22.72 -16.92
CA SER A 442 14.54 22.52 -17.53
C SER A 442 15.53 21.78 -16.62
N GLN A 443 15.49 22.01 -15.30
CA GLN A 443 16.54 21.57 -14.38
C GLN A 443 16.12 20.46 -13.41
N LEU A 444 14.84 20.30 -13.06
CA LEU A 444 14.43 19.28 -12.10
C LEU A 444 14.60 17.88 -12.70
N ARG A 445 15.25 16.99 -11.95
CA ARG A 445 15.44 15.57 -12.24
C ARG A 445 15.01 14.71 -11.04
N PRO A 446 14.81 13.38 -11.21
CA PRO A 446 14.38 12.49 -10.13
C PRO A 446 15.30 12.46 -8.91
N ASP A 447 16.60 12.64 -9.15
CA ASP A 447 17.68 12.70 -8.15
C ASP A 447 17.96 14.11 -7.64
N SER A 448 17.30 15.13 -8.21
CA SER A 448 17.47 16.51 -7.79
C SER A 448 16.90 16.76 -6.40
N ILE A 449 17.57 17.62 -5.66
CA ILE A 449 17.13 18.12 -4.36
C ILE A 449 16.73 19.60 -4.56
N PRO A 450 15.41 19.94 -4.60
CA PRO A 450 14.96 21.30 -4.86
C PRO A 450 15.59 22.35 -3.95
N SER A 451 15.83 22.01 -2.68
CA SER A 451 16.47 22.88 -1.71
C SER A 451 17.91 23.26 -2.12
N GLU A 452 18.71 22.31 -2.59
CA GLU A 452 20.09 22.58 -3.03
C GLU A 452 20.15 23.42 -4.32
N MET A 453 19.16 23.24 -5.21
CA MET A 453 19.03 24.07 -6.41
C MET A 453 18.72 25.52 -6.05
N ILE A 454 17.78 25.74 -5.13
CA ILE A 454 17.47 27.07 -4.61
C ILE A 454 18.68 27.65 -3.88
N LYS A 455 19.34 26.89 -3.00
CA LYS A 455 20.55 27.32 -2.28
C LYS A 455 21.62 27.84 -3.25
N THR A 456 21.94 27.06 -4.28
CA THR A 456 22.91 27.45 -5.31
C THR A 456 22.49 28.73 -6.04
N GLY A 457 21.21 28.83 -6.43
CA GLY A 457 20.65 30.01 -7.08
C GLY A 457 20.68 31.26 -6.20
N VAL A 458 20.44 31.11 -4.90
CA VAL A 458 20.46 32.19 -3.91
C VAL A 458 21.89 32.67 -3.65
N ILE A 459 22.85 31.76 -3.46
CA ILE A 459 24.27 32.12 -3.27
C ILE A 459 24.77 32.93 -4.47
N LYS A 460 24.47 32.49 -5.70
CA LYS A 460 24.85 33.22 -6.90
C LYS A 460 24.21 34.62 -6.94
N PHE A 461 22.91 34.71 -6.68
CA PHE A 461 22.20 35.99 -6.63
C PHE A 461 22.80 36.95 -5.59
N LEU A 462 23.08 36.46 -4.38
CA LEU A 462 23.68 37.26 -3.31
C LEU A 462 25.11 37.67 -3.66
N SER A 463 25.91 36.78 -4.26
CA SER A 463 27.25 37.11 -4.73
C SER A 463 27.25 38.26 -5.73
N ASP A 464 26.40 38.19 -6.75
CA ASP A 464 26.27 39.24 -7.77
C ASP A 464 25.79 40.56 -7.15
N LYS A 465 24.88 40.50 -6.17
CA LYS A 465 24.40 41.68 -5.46
C LYS A 465 25.45 42.29 -4.54
N ILE A 466 26.18 41.47 -3.78
CA ILE A 466 27.20 41.92 -2.82
C ILE A 466 28.41 42.50 -3.54
N ALA A 467 28.83 41.88 -4.64
CA ALA A 467 29.93 42.36 -5.47
C ALA A 467 29.66 43.75 -6.08
N ALA A 468 28.39 44.11 -6.28
CA ALA A 468 27.99 45.42 -6.80
C ALA A 468 28.00 46.54 -5.74
N PHE A 469 28.23 46.23 -4.46
CA PHE A 469 28.32 47.25 -3.41
C PHE A 469 29.74 47.81 -3.33
N SER A 470 29.81 49.12 -3.56
CA SER A 470 31.02 49.95 -3.54
C SER A 470 31.27 50.66 -2.20
N SER A 471 30.43 50.43 -1.21
CA SER A 471 30.41 51.23 0.03
C SER A 471 31.52 50.77 0.97
N ASP A 472 32.39 51.71 1.36
CA ASP A 472 33.31 51.57 2.50
C ASP A 472 32.56 51.27 3.82
N ASN A 473 31.22 51.46 3.83
CA ASN A 473 30.34 51.33 4.98
C ASN A 473 29.41 50.11 4.90
N PHE A 474 29.79 49.04 4.19
CA PHE A 474 28.95 47.84 4.03
C PHE A 474 28.30 47.37 5.33
N TYR A 475 29.04 47.34 6.45
CA TYR A 475 28.52 46.86 7.74
C TYR A 475 27.52 47.81 8.39
N ASP A 476 27.67 49.13 8.21
CA ASP A 476 26.72 50.13 8.70
C ASP A 476 25.47 50.16 7.84
N ASP A 477 25.66 50.12 6.51
CA ASP A 477 24.59 50.03 5.54
C ASP A 477 23.76 48.77 5.80
N PHE A 478 24.41 47.62 6.03
CA PHE A 478 23.74 46.36 6.31
C PHE A 478 22.93 46.38 7.61
N ASN A 479 23.44 47.02 8.66
CA ASN A 479 22.72 47.21 9.91
C ASN A 479 21.56 48.21 9.78
N SER A 480 21.49 48.97 8.69
CA SER A 480 20.33 49.82 8.39
C SER A 480 19.11 48.98 8.01
N ILE A 481 17.95 49.33 8.58
CA ILE A 481 16.67 48.67 8.30
C ILE A 481 16.33 48.71 6.80
N ASN A 482 16.72 49.79 6.12
CA ASN A 482 16.39 50.01 4.71
C ASN A 482 17.17 49.08 3.78
N PHE A 483 18.45 48.83 4.09
CA PHE A 483 19.29 47.95 3.28
C PHE A 483 18.87 46.48 3.41
N LYS A 484 18.69 46.00 4.65
CA LYS A 484 18.23 44.63 4.90
C LYS A 484 16.90 44.36 4.20
N ARG A 485 15.94 45.29 4.29
CA ARG A 485 14.65 45.19 3.58
C ARG A 485 14.79 45.18 2.06
N ASN A 486 15.74 45.94 1.50
CA ASN A 486 15.98 45.95 0.05
C ASN A 486 16.52 44.60 -0.44
N ILE A 487 17.53 44.04 0.24
CA ILE A 487 18.05 42.71 -0.10
C ILE A 487 16.95 41.65 0.09
N GLU A 488 16.21 41.68 1.19
CA GLU A 488 15.11 40.74 1.43
C GLU A 488 14.05 40.85 0.32
N SER A 489 13.60 42.06 -0.04
CA SER A 489 12.58 42.26 -1.09
C SER A 489 13.06 41.74 -2.45
N THR A 490 14.28 42.10 -2.85
CA THR A 490 14.82 41.66 -4.15
C THR A 490 15.10 40.16 -4.19
N LEU A 491 15.47 39.56 -3.06
CA LEU A 491 15.61 38.11 -2.94
C LEU A 491 14.25 37.40 -2.99
N LYS A 492 13.19 37.95 -2.37
CA LYS A 492 11.82 37.44 -2.51
C LYS A 492 11.35 37.46 -3.96
N ASP A 493 11.58 38.58 -4.66
CA ASP A 493 11.23 38.71 -6.08
C ASP A 493 12.00 37.70 -6.95
N TYR A 494 13.28 37.49 -6.66
CA TYR A 494 14.08 36.47 -7.32
C TYR A 494 13.55 35.05 -7.07
N LEU A 495 13.27 34.68 -5.82
CA LEU A 495 12.73 33.37 -5.45
C LEU A 495 11.35 33.13 -6.09
N LYS A 496 10.50 34.14 -6.12
CA LYS A 496 9.20 34.09 -6.78
C LYS A 496 9.33 33.93 -8.31
N LYS A 497 10.18 34.74 -8.95
CA LYS A 497 10.33 34.72 -10.42
C LYS A 497 11.03 33.46 -10.93
N THR A 498 12.09 33.03 -10.26
CA THR A 498 12.96 31.94 -10.71
C THR A 498 12.47 30.58 -10.24
N PHE A 499 11.95 30.47 -9.02
CA PHE A 499 11.60 29.19 -8.39
C PHE A 499 10.12 29.05 -8.03
N ASN A 500 9.29 30.06 -8.34
CA ASN A 500 7.87 30.11 -7.99
C ASN A 500 7.58 29.85 -6.50
N VAL A 501 8.44 30.38 -5.62
CA VAL A 501 8.25 30.33 -4.17
C VAL A 501 7.15 31.32 -3.75
N ASP A 502 6.36 30.95 -2.73
CA ASP A 502 5.30 31.79 -2.19
C ASP A 502 5.82 33.16 -1.71
N GLU A 503 4.99 34.19 -1.88
CA GLU A 503 5.24 35.55 -1.39
C GLU A 503 5.42 35.63 0.13
N ASN A 504 4.82 34.69 0.87
CA ASN A 504 4.94 34.58 2.32
C ASN A 504 6.27 33.97 2.79
N VAL A 505 7.25 33.80 1.90
CA VAL A 505 8.59 33.33 2.26
C VAL A 505 9.22 34.24 3.32
N ASN A 506 9.64 33.62 4.42
CA ASN A 506 10.36 34.26 5.49
C ASN A 506 11.87 34.16 5.20
N ILE A 507 12.53 35.31 5.19
CA ILE A 507 13.96 35.43 4.91
C ILE A 507 14.56 36.12 6.11
N ASN A 508 15.50 35.46 6.80
CA ASN A 508 16.28 36.08 7.85
C ASN A 508 17.74 36.12 7.41
N LEU A 509 18.24 37.34 7.22
CA LEU A 509 19.61 37.61 6.83
C LEU A 509 20.40 38.19 8.03
N LEU A 510 21.54 37.60 8.34
CA LEU A 510 22.44 38.00 9.43
C LEU A 510 23.86 38.17 8.88
N ILE A 511 24.62 39.13 9.43
CA ILE A 511 26.05 39.23 9.17
C ILE A 511 26.75 38.17 10.03
N GLY A 512 27.58 37.36 9.40
CA GLY A 512 28.40 36.37 10.06
C GLY A 512 29.65 36.95 10.71
N HIS A 513 30.34 36.13 11.48
CA HIS A 513 31.56 36.54 12.17
C HIS A 513 32.73 36.65 11.18
N THR A 514 33.22 37.87 10.98
CA THR A 514 34.46 38.16 10.27
C THR A 514 35.55 38.59 11.24
N ALA A 515 36.82 38.41 10.85
CA ALA A 515 37.98 38.88 11.64
C ALA A 515 37.86 40.37 12.01
N LEU A 516 37.23 41.16 11.15
CA LEU A 516 36.96 42.57 11.37
C LEU A 516 35.91 42.82 12.46
N THR A 517 34.79 42.09 12.43
CA THR A 517 33.78 42.16 13.50
C THR A 517 34.31 41.62 14.84
N GLU A 518 35.18 40.60 14.82
CA GLU A 518 35.83 40.06 16.01
C GLU A 518 36.81 41.06 16.62
N ARG A 519 37.64 41.70 15.79
CA ARG A 519 38.51 42.82 16.18
C ARG A 519 37.70 43.94 16.84
N LEU A 520 36.63 44.42 16.20
CA LEU A 520 35.78 45.48 16.75
C LEU A 520 35.10 45.07 18.07
N ASN A 521 34.54 43.87 18.15
CA ASN A 521 33.90 43.35 19.35
C ASN A 521 34.90 43.26 20.52
N THR A 522 36.14 42.87 20.24
CA THR A 522 37.19 42.75 21.25
C THR A 522 37.68 44.13 21.72
N LEU A 523 37.87 45.07 20.79
CA LEU A 523 38.18 46.47 21.10
C LEU A 523 37.09 47.10 21.97
N SER A 524 35.82 46.89 21.63
CA SER A 524 34.64 47.44 22.33
C SER A 524 34.36 46.77 23.68
N ARG A 525 35.07 45.68 24.01
CA ARG A 525 34.84 44.90 25.23
C ARG A 525 35.38 45.61 26.46
N GLY A 526 34.48 46.05 27.33
CA GLY A 526 34.80 46.61 28.65
C GLY A 526 35.44 47.99 28.59
N PHE A 527 35.80 48.51 29.77
CA PHE A 527 36.47 49.80 29.88
C PHE A 527 37.97 49.66 29.68
N LYS A 528 38.55 50.58 28.91
CA LYS A 528 39.98 50.75 28.76
C LYS A 528 40.44 51.89 29.66
N GLN A 529 41.73 51.93 29.96
CA GLN A 529 42.30 53.02 30.76
C GLN A 529 43.64 53.45 30.18
N VAL A 530 43.88 54.76 30.20
CA VAL A 530 45.19 55.37 29.97
C VAL A 530 45.57 56.15 31.23
N THR A 531 46.85 56.09 31.61
CA THR A 531 47.38 56.84 32.75
C THR A 531 48.16 58.02 32.21
N LEU A 532 47.79 59.22 32.64
CA LEU A 532 48.49 60.46 32.30
C LEU A 532 49.34 60.86 33.50
N SER A 533 50.65 60.96 33.28
CA SER A 533 51.61 61.40 34.29
C SER A 533 52.11 62.80 33.95
N PHE A 534 51.84 63.76 34.83
CA PHE A 534 52.30 65.14 34.69
C PHE A 534 53.38 65.44 35.73
N LEU A 535 54.28 66.37 35.40
CA LEU A 535 55.28 66.92 36.32
C LEU A 535 56.14 65.81 36.93
N ASP A 536 56.78 65.02 36.06
CA ASP A 536 57.63 63.88 36.44
C ASP A 536 56.96 62.88 37.41
N GLY A 537 55.64 62.72 37.28
CA GLY A 537 54.84 61.78 38.07
C GLY A 537 54.37 62.33 39.41
N GLU A 538 54.41 63.65 39.61
CA GLU A 538 53.83 64.29 40.79
C GLU A 538 52.29 64.33 40.76
N ALA A 539 51.70 64.34 39.55
CA ALA A 539 50.26 64.20 39.37
C ALA A 539 49.92 63.11 38.35
N GLU A 540 49.16 62.11 38.76
CA GLU A 540 48.73 61.00 37.90
C GLU A 540 47.20 60.96 37.79
N PHE A 541 46.70 60.88 36.56
CA PHE A 541 45.27 60.75 36.26
C PHE A 541 45.03 59.50 35.44
N ARG A 542 44.03 58.69 35.81
CA ARG A 542 43.52 57.59 34.99
C ARG A 542 42.28 58.04 34.25
N VAL A 543 42.36 58.03 32.93
CA VAL A 543 41.23 58.28 32.03
C VAL A 543 40.68 56.94 31.60
N TYR A 544 39.42 56.68 31.96
CA TYR A 544 38.69 55.48 31.55
C TYR A 544 37.82 55.81 30.34
N TYR A 545 37.95 55.01 29.28
CA TYR A 545 37.19 55.18 28.05
C TYR A 545 36.63 53.83 27.56
N GLN A 546 35.63 53.90 26.70
CA GLN A 546 35.05 52.74 26.03
C GLN A 546 35.04 53.00 24.52
N ILE A 547 35.42 52.00 23.73
CA ILE A 547 35.22 52.03 22.28
C ILE A 547 33.76 51.66 22.02
N THR A 548 33.01 52.58 21.40
CA THR A 548 31.57 52.44 21.16
C THR A 548 31.26 51.94 19.76
N GLY A 549 32.22 52.02 18.84
CA GLY A 549 32.11 51.53 17.48
C GLY A 549 33.19 52.08 16.57
N VAL A 550 33.06 51.79 15.28
CA VAL A 550 33.82 52.44 14.20
C VAL A 550 33.04 53.69 13.77
N ASP A 551 33.73 54.70 13.26
CA ASP A 551 33.05 55.83 12.63
C ASP A 551 32.36 55.40 11.34
N SER A 552 31.10 55.82 11.18
CA SER A 552 30.23 55.34 10.12
C SER A 552 30.63 55.73 8.71
N HIS A 553 31.67 56.55 8.54
CA HIS A 553 32.20 56.95 7.24
C HIS A 553 33.62 56.45 6.99
N LEU A 554 34.24 55.79 7.97
CA LEU A 554 35.66 55.44 7.96
C LEU A 554 35.86 53.93 8.17
N PHE A 555 34.83 53.12 7.93
CA PHE A 555 34.87 51.70 8.18
C PHE A 555 35.83 50.97 7.23
N GLY A 556 35.88 51.33 5.94
CA GLY A 556 36.90 50.84 5.01
C GLY A 556 38.33 51.19 5.44
N ALA A 557 38.53 52.38 6.01
CA ALA A 557 39.84 52.80 6.54
C ALA A 557 40.21 52.01 7.82
N PHE A 558 39.24 51.71 8.69
CA PHE A 558 39.42 50.80 9.83
C PHE A 558 39.81 49.39 9.38
N ALA A 559 39.15 48.87 8.34
CA ALA A 559 39.44 47.56 7.75
C ALA A 559 40.86 47.50 7.15
N GLY A 560 41.30 48.57 6.48
CA GLY A 560 42.64 48.68 5.91
C GLY A 560 43.77 48.88 6.94
N ASN A 561 43.45 49.36 8.15
CA ASN A 561 44.43 49.51 9.22
C ASN A 561 44.74 48.14 9.84
N ASN A 562 45.92 47.61 9.56
CA ASN A 562 46.38 46.35 10.13
C ASN A 562 47.28 46.58 11.34
N PHE A 563 46.94 45.94 12.46
CA PHE A 563 47.80 45.82 13.64
C PHE A 563 48.23 44.36 13.81
N PRO A 564 49.44 44.09 14.34
CA PRO A 564 49.92 42.72 14.58
C PRO A 564 48.98 41.92 15.47
N ASP A 565 48.42 42.58 16.49
CA ASP A 565 47.40 42.04 17.39
C ASP A 565 46.60 43.18 18.04
N ILE A 566 45.58 42.81 18.81
CA ILE A 566 44.65 43.74 19.47
C ILE A 566 45.33 44.47 20.63
N GLU A 567 46.36 43.89 21.26
CA GLU A 567 47.08 44.55 22.35
C GLU A 567 47.95 45.69 21.81
N ASP A 568 48.63 45.50 20.68
CA ASP A 568 49.36 46.56 19.97
C ASP A 568 48.42 47.70 19.56
N GLU A 569 47.24 47.38 19.02
CA GLU A 569 46.24 48.39 18.66
C GLU A 569 45.78 49.19 19.88
N LEU A 570 45.44 48.53 20.99
CA LEU A 570 45.05 49.19 22.24
C LEU A 570 46.19 50.02 22.84
N ASN A 571 47.43 49.54 22.78
CA ASN A 571 48.60 50.27 23.25
C ASN A 571 48.80 51.55 22.43
N ARG A 572 48.71 51.47 21.10
CA ARG A 572 48.81 52.65 20.23
C ARG A 572 47.67 53.64 20.42
N ILE A 573 46.45 53.15 20.67
CA ILE A 573 45.30 54.01 21.04
C ILE A 573 45.61 54.73 22.35
N ASN A 574 46.10 54.01 23.37
CA ASN A 574 46.45 54.59 24.66
C ASN A 574 47.58 55.61 24.54
N GLU A 575 48.67 55.28 23.85
CA GLU A 575 49.80 56.18 23.59
C GLU A 575 49.34 57.43 22.83
N SER A 576 48.50 57.27 21.81
CA SER A 576 47.98 58.40 21.04
C SER A 576 47.07 59.31 21.88
N LEU A 577 46.25 58.71 22.75
CA LEU A 577 45.39 59.45 23.66
C LEU A 577 46.21 60.14 24.75
N GLU A 578 47.27 59.49 25.25
CA GLU A 578 48.22 60.04 26.23
C GLU A 578 48.94 61.25 25.64
N ILE A 579 49.56 61.12 24.47
CA ILE A 579 50.28 62.20 23.78
C ILE A 579 49.34 63.38 23.53
N CYS A 580 48.16 63.13 22.94
CA CYS A 580 47.19 64.18 22.64
C CYS A 580 46.76 64.92 23.90
N LEU A 581 46.44 64.20 24.98
CA LEU A 581 46.02 64.81 26.23
C LEU A 581 47.17 65.53 26.92
N TYR A 582 48.38 64.97 26.89
CA TYR A 582 49.57 65.61 27.44
C TYR A 582 49.84 66.95 26.76
N GLU A 583 49.84 67.00 25.42
CA GLU A 583 50.02 68.24 24.65
C GLU A 583 48.98 69.32 24.99
N HIS A 584 47.70 68.93 25.16
CA HIS A 584 46.61 69.87 25.44
C HIS A 584 46.53 70.30 26.92
N ILE A 585 47.08 69.52 27.85
CA ILE A 585 46.98 69.76 29.30
C ILE A 585 48.26 70.38 29.87
N ASN A 586 49.44 70.00 29.37
CA ASN A 586 50.74 70.44 29.89
C ASN A 586 50.92 71.97 29.80
N LEU A 587 50.24 72.63 28.87
CA LEU A 587 50.22 74.09 28.74
C LEU A 587 49.35 74.82 29.78
N GLN A 588 48.65 74.10 30.66
CA GLN A 588 47.71 74.65 31.64
C GLN A 588 47.94 74.09 33.06
N VAL A 589 49.18 73.66 33.35
CA VAL A 589 49.61 73.00 34.60
C VAL A 589 49.11 73.68 35.88
N GLU A 590 49.00 75.01 35.90
CA GLU A 590 48.51 75.76 37.06
C GLU A 590 47.09 75.38 37.52
N ARG A 591 46.23 74.92 36.60
CA ARG A 591 44.84 74.53 36.88
C ARG A 591 44.74 73.15 37.53
N LEU A 592 45.82 72.36 37.55
CA LEU A 592 45.84 71.01 38.09
C LEU A 592 45.97 70.96 39.64
N LYS A 593 46.15 72.11 40.31
CA LYS A 593 46.31 72.21 41.78
C LYS A 593 45.09 71.72 42.58
N ASN A 594 43.88 71.77 41.98
CA ASN A 594 42.65 71.28 42.62
C ASN A 594 42.17 70.00 41.91
N GLY A 595 42.35 68.85 42.57
CA GLY A 595 42.13 67.52 42.00
C GLY A 595 40.78 67.29 41.31
N ALA A 596 39.69 67.85 41.86
CA ALA A 596 38.35 67.69 41.27
C ALA A 596 38.16 68.55 40.00
N LYS A 597 38.64 69.80 40.03
CA LYS A 597 38.59 70.70 38.85
C LYS A 597 39.53 70.22 37.76
N ALA A 598 40.68 69.68 38.14
CA ALA A 598 41.65 69.05 37.24
C ALA A 598 41.04 67.85 36.52
N ALA A 599 40.43 66.91 37.25
CA ALA A 599 39.78 65.75 36.64
C ALA A 599 38.65 66.14 35.67
N GLN A 600 37.86 67.16 36.00
CA GLN A 600 36.80 67.67 35.11
C GLN A 600 37.36 68.34 33.85
N TYR A 601 38.44 69.11 33.98
CA TYR A 601 39.13 69.73 32.85
C TYR A 601 39.74 68.68 31.91
N ILE A 602 40.44 67.69 32.47
CA ILE A 602 41.01 66.57 31.72
C ILE A 602 39.90 65.78 31.01
N LYS A 603 38.76 65.56 31.68
CA LYS A 603 37.61 64.90 31.07
C LYS A 603 37.09 65.68 29.86
N SER A 604 36.87 66.99 29.99
CA SER A 604 36.43 67.85 28.88
C SER A 604 37.41 67.83 27.71
N LYS A 605 38.73 67.85 27.96
CA LYS A 605 39.74 67.76 26.89
C LYS A 605 39.83 66.37 26.25
N ALA A 606 39.65 65.32 27.04
CA ALA A 606 39.52 63.96 26.52
C ALA A 606 38.28 63.83 25.62
N GLU A 607 37.16 64.48 25.97
CA GLU A 607 35.92 64.49 25.18
C GLU A 607 36.04 65.34 23.90
N GLU A 608 36.72 66.49 23.94
CA GLU A 608 36.83 67.39 22.79
C GLU A 608 37.94 67.00 21.79
N ALA A 609 39.15 66.76 22.30
CA ALA A 609 40.36 66.55 21.50
C ALA A 609 40.71 65.06 21.42
N GLY A 610 40.60 64.33 22.53
CA GLY A 610 40.89 62.89 22.58
C GLY A 610 39.98 62.07 21.67
N ILE A 611 38.66 62.29 21.72
CA ILE A 611 37.69 61.61 20.83
C ILE A 611 38.04 61.86 19.37
N ARG A 612 38.27 63.13 19.00
CA ARG A 612 38.60 63.51 17.62
C ARG A 612 39.90 62.87 17.14
N TRP A 613 40.92 62.87 17.98
CA TRP A 613 42.23 62.31 17.67
C TRP A 613 42.18 60.80 17.43
N ILE A 614 41.45 60.07 18.28
CA ILE A 614 41.26 58.62 18.12
C ILE A 614 40.42 58.33 16.88
N LYS A 615 39.39 59.13 16.61
CA LYS A 615 38.59 59.03 15.39
C LYS A 615 39.43 59.24 14.13
N GLU A 616 40.30 60.24 14.08
CA GLU A 616 41.11 60.55 12.89
C GLU A 616 42.22 59.53 12.63
N ARG A 617 42.81 58.94 13.67
CA ARG A 617 43.96 58.01 13.53
C ARG A 617 43.57 56.54 13.50
N PHE A 618 42.54 56.17 14.25
CA PHE A 618 42.11 54.78 14.42
C PHE A 618 40.71 54.53 13.85
N TYR A 619 40.00 55.58 13.41
CA TYR A 619 38.66 55.46 12.85
C TYR A 619 37.62 54.93 13.85
N LEU A 620 37.93 55.03 15.14
CA LEU A 620 37.10 54.52 16.24
C LEU A 620 36.37 55.66 16.94
N ASN A 621 35.12 55.39 17.31
CA ASN A 621 34.38 56.22 18.24
C ASN A 621 34.68 55.75 19.67
N ILE A 622 35.13 56.68 20.51
CA ILE A 622 35.35 56.43 21.94
C ILE A 622 34.45 57.33 22.78
N GLN A 623 34.06 56.82 23.94
CA GLN A 623 33.34 57.56 24.97
C GLN A 623 34.21 57.63 26.23
N ILE A 624 34.43 58.85 26.73
CA ILE A 624 35.11 59.05 28.01
C ILE A 624 34.12 58.80 29.14
N ILE A 625 34.41 57.78 29.95
CA ILE A 625 33.51 57.35 31.03
C ILE A 625 33.78 58.18 32.29
N GLN A 626 35.04 58.17 32.73
CA GLN A 626 35.46 58.83 33.97
C GLN A 626 36.94 59.18 33.94
N VAL A 627 37.31 60.23 34.68
CA VAL A 627 38.70 60.59 34.95
C VAL A 627 38.92 60.58 36.45
N LYS A 628 39.89 59.79 36.92
CA LYS A 628 40.21 59.65 38.34
C LYS A 628 41.63 60.11 38.60
N GLN A 629 41.81 61.04 39.54
CA GLN A 629 43.14 61.34 40.04
C GLN A 629 43.62 60.20 40.94
N VAL A 630 44.81 59.68 40.65
CA VAL A 630 45.40 58.52 41.35
C VAL A 630 46.51 58.96 42.30
N LYS A 631 47.27 59.99 41.91
CA LYS A 631 48.38 60.52 42.71
C LYS A 631 48.41 62.05 42.60
N ASN A 632 48.67 62.71 43.73
CA ASN A 632 48.91 64.14 43.80
C ASN A 632 49.89 64.43 44.94
N THR A 633 51.18 64.50 44.63
CA THR A 633 52.24 64.75 45.62
C THR A 633 52.66 66.22 45.66
N PHE A 634 51.90 67.12 45.04
CA PHE A 634 52.16 68.56 45.10
C PHE A 634 52.14 69.05 46.56
N SER A 635 53.33 69.23 47.13
CA SER A 635 53.49 69.92 48.41
C SER A 635 53.58 71.42 48.15
N ASN A 636 52.79 72.22 48.87
CA ASN A 636 52.69 73.67 48.66
C ASN A 636 54.04 74.43 48.76
N ALA A 637 55.09 73.82 49.30
CA ALA A 637 56.37 74.47 49.59
C ALA A 637 57.37 74.50 48.41
N GLY A 638 57.32 73.55 47.47
CA GLY A 638 58.24 73.50 46.33
C GLY A 638 57.86 74.45 45.18
N SER A 639 56.64 74.98 45.20
CA SER A 639 56.07 75.70 44.05
C SER A 639 56.52 77.15 43.91
N HIS A 640 56.93 77.83 44.98
CA HIS A 640 57.27 79.26 44.87
C HIS A 640 58.56 79.54 44.08
N ILE A 641 59.54 78.64 44.14
CA ILE A 641 60.86 78.87 43.52
C ILE A 641 60.79 78.61 42.00
N TRP A 642 60.10 77.56 41.56
CA TRP A 642 59.97 77.25 40.13
C TRP A 642 58.97 78.16 39.40
N THR A 643 57.91 78.62 40.08
CA THR A 643 56.94 79.56 39.47
C THR A 643 57.58 80.91 39.22
N GLN A 644 58.40 81.41 40.16
CA GLN A 644 59.04 82.72 40.03
C GLN A 644 60.13 82.75 38.95
N VAL A 645 60.92 81.68 38.82
CA VAL A 645 61.94 81.56 37.75
C VAL A 645 61.29 81.43 36.37
N TRP A 646 60.19 80.68 36.26
CA TRP A 646 59.48 80.52 34.99
C TRP A 646 58.70 81.77 34.58
N GLU A 647 58.09 82.49 35.54
CA GLU A 647 57.43 83.79 35.29
C GLU A 647 58.43 84.84 34.79
N ASP A 648 59.60 84.95 35.43
CA ASP A 648 60.67 85.87 35.03
C ASP A 648 61.22 85.55 33.62
N ASP A 649 61.40 84.27 33.28
CA ASP A 649 61.86 83.85 31.96
C ASP A 649 60.79 84.05 30.87
N MET A 650 59.50 83.79 31.17
CA MET A 650 58.40 84.01 30.24
C MET A 650 58.15 85.50 29.97
N GLU A 651 58.32 86.35 30.98
CA GLU A 651 58.22 87.81 30.82
C GLU A 651 59.37 88.35 29.97
N ARG A 652 60.60 87.86 30.17
CA ARG A 652 61.75 88.14 29.28
C ARG A 652 61.50 87.74 27.82
N ILE A 653 60.94 86.56 27.59
CA ILE A 653 60.66 86.07 26.24
C ILE A 653 59.56 86.94 25.58
N LYS A 654 58.50 87.32 26.30
CA LYS A 654 57.46 88.23 25.80
C LYS A 654 58.03 89.59 25.40
N GLU A 655 58.84 90.19 26.26
CA GLU A 655 59.49 91.48 25.97
C GLU A 655 60.37 91.38 24.72
N ARG A 656 61.16 90.31 24.60
CA ARG A 656 62.03 90.11 23.44
C ARG A 656 61.26 89.89 22.14
N ILE A 657 60.19 89.12 22.16
CA ILE A 657 59.28 88.94 21.01
C ILE A 657 58.68 90.29 20.61
N TYR A 658 58.24 91.10 21.56
CA TYR A 658 57.69 92.43 21.30
C TYR A 658 58.74 93.35 20.67
N GLU A 659 59.96 93.37 21.18
CA GLU A 659 61.07 94.15 20.59
C GLU A 659 61.38 93.72 19.16
N LEU A 660 61.47 92.42 18.89
CA LEU A 660 61.76 91.89 17.55
C LEU A 660 60.64 92.21 16.56
N LYS A 661 59.37 92.08 16.97
CA LYS A 661 58.22 92.49 16.15
C LYS A 661 58.27 93.99 15.83
N LYS A 662 58.60 94.83 16.82
CA LYS A 662 58.76 96.28 16.62
C LYS A 662 59.90 96.61 15.65
N LYS A 663 61.05 95.95 15.79
CA LYS A 663 62.19 96.10 14.87
C LYS A 663 61.83 95.67 13.44
N LEU A 664 61.16 94.54 13.27
CA LEU A 664 60.71 94.05 11.96
C LEU A 664 59.64 94.95 11.31
N PHE A 665 58.76 95.55 12.12
CA PHE A 665 57.77 96.51 11.65
C PHE A 665 58.44 97.79 11.11
N ASN A 666 59.39 98.35 11.87
CA ASN A 666 60.14 99.55 11.49
C ASN A 666 61.14 99.29 10.35
N ALA A 667 61.52 98.03 10.11
CA ALA A 667 62.43 97.67 9.02
C ALA A 667 61.85 97.88 7.62
N LYS A 668 60.55 98.15 7.51
CA LYS A 668 59.90 98.56 6.25
C LYS A 668 60.34 99.94 5.76
N ASP A 669 60.94 100.77 6.62
CA ASP A 669 61.37 102.14 6.28
C ASP A 669 62.79 102.20 5.66
N GLY A 670 63.36 101.05 5.26
CA GLY A 670 64.62 100.97 4.50
C GLY A 670 65.91 101.24 5.28
N LEU A 671 65.83 101.33 6.61
CA LEU A 671 66.95 101.68 7.50
C LEU A 671 67.83 100.50 7.95
N TYR A 672 67.51 99.27 7.56
CA TYR A 672 68.21 98.05 8.00
C TYR A 672 68.56 97.15 6.82
N THR A 673 69.64 96.38 6.99
CA THR A 673 70.10 95.45 5.94
C THR A 673 69.19 94.21 5.86
N PRO A 674 69.07 93.57 4.68
CA PRO A 674 68.31 92.33 4.53
C PRO A 674 68.78 91.20 5.46
N GLU A 675 70.07 91.18 5.80
CA GLU A 675 70.68 90.18 6.68
C GLU A 675 70.22 90.34 8.14
N GLU A 676 70.12 91.59 8.63
CA GLU A 676 69.57 91.88 9.96
C GLU A 676 68.09 91.50 10.06
N ILE A 677 67.30 91.77 9.01
CA ILE A 677 65.88 91.42 8.95
C ILE A 677 65.70 89.90 8.95
N ALA A 678 66.52 89.16 8.20
CA ALA A 678 66.48 87.70 8.17
C ALA A 678 66.84 87.10 9.53
N LEU A 679 67.84 87.65 10.21
CA LEU A 679 68.25 87.20 11.54
C LEU A 679 67.14 87.40 12.57
N TRP A 680 66.49 88.58 12.59
CA TRP A 680 65.38 88.84 13.51
C TRP A 680 64.15 87.98 13.24
N LYS A 681 63.85 87.67 11.98
CA LYS A 681 62.76 86.75 11.65
C LYS A 681 63.03 85.35 12.18
N LYS A 682 64.25 84.86 12.01
CA LYS A 682 64.67 83.56 12.52
C LYS A 682 64.62 83.52 14.06
N GLU A 683 65.17 84.54 14.73
CA GLU A 683 65.12 84.66 16.20
C GLU A 683 63.67 84.74 16.70
N LEU A 684 62.80 85.47 16.00
CA LEU A 684 61.38 85.57 16.34
C LEU A 684 60.65 84.22 16.16
N GLU A 685 60.93 83.47 15.09
CA GLU A 685 60.37 82.13 14.89
C GLU A 685 60.83 81.15 15.98
N GLU A 686 62.12 81.16 16.32
CA GLU A 686 62.68 80.33 17.39
C GLU A 686 62.07 80.68 18.77
N LEU A 687 61.94 81.96 19.10
CA LEU A 687 61.31 82.40 20.35
C LEU A 687 59.81 82.13 20.36
N MET A 688 59.11 82.26 19.23
CA MET A 688 57.69 81.92 19.14
C MET A 688 57.43 80.42 19.28
N LEU A 689 58.33 79.57 18.80
CA LEU A 689 58.29 78.12 19.05
C LEU A 689 58.46 77.78 20.54
N GLN A 690 59.28 78.54 21.26
CA GLN A 690 59.44 78.41 22.72
C GLN A 690 58.24 79.00 23.49
N PHE A 691 57.52 79.95 22.89
CA PHE A 691 56.44 80.72 23.50
C PHE A 691 55.06 80.36 22.93
N ILE A 692 54.70 79.09 22.77
CA ILE A 692 53.33 78.74 22.32
C ILE A 692 52.41 78.48 23.53
N PRO A 693 51.64 79.47 24.03
CA PRO A 693 50.33 79.22 24.56
C PRO A 693 49.34 79.20 23.38
N THR A 694 48.61 78.11 23.21
CA THR A 694 47.51 78.01 22.25
C THR A 694 46.39 78.97 22.65
N TYR A 695 46.43 80.19 22.10
CA TYR A 695 45.31 81.12 22.02
C TYR A 695 44.92 81.23 20.55
N ASN A 696 44.01 80.36 20.11
CA ASN A 696 43.23 80.60 18.90
C ASN A 696 41.97 81.35 19.33
N GLU A 697 41.91 82.65 19.04
CA GLU A 697 40.63 83.34 18.91
C GLU A 697 39.88 82.80 17.68
N PRO A 698 38.54 82.73 17.70
CA PRO A 698 37.76 82.23 16.58
C PRO A 698 37.69 83.26 15.44
N GLU A 699 38.04 82.79 14.25
CA GLU A 699 37.58 83.21 12.92
C GLU A 699 37.51 84.72 12.60
N ALA A 700 38.52 85.21 11.89
CA ALA A 700 38.35 86.26 10.87
C ALA A 700 38.34 85.59 9.49
N GLU A 701 37.36 85.97 8.67
CA GLU A 701 37.07 85.42 7.34
C GLU A 701 38.30 85.36 6.41
N PRO A 702 38.47 84.29 5.61
CA PRO A 702 39.53 84.24 4.61
C PRO A 702 39.21 85.17 3.42
N VAL A 703 40.05 86.19 3.24
CA VAL A 703 40.12 86.97 2.00
C VAL A 703 40.54 86.03 0.86
N THR A 704 39.58 85.68 0.02
CA THR A 704 39.80 84.88 -1.18
C THR A 704 40.42 85.77 -2.26
N ILE A 705 41.70 85.55 -2.58
CA ILE A 705 42.34 86.14 -3.76
C ILE A 705 41.96 85.26 -4.96
N LEU A 706 41.04 85.76 -5.77
CA LEU A 706 40.65 85.18 -7.06
C LEU A 706 41.78 85.38 -8.08
N LEU A 707 42.41 84.29 -8.51
CA LEU A 707 43.10 84.22 -9.80
C LEU A 707 42.09 83.76 -10.85
N THR A 708 41.49 84.72 -11.56
CA THR A 708 40.65 84.47 -12.74
C THR A 708 41.52 84.23 -13.97
N GLU A 709 41.47 83.05 -14.56
CA GLU A 709 41.77 82.84 -15.98
C GLU A 709 40.53 83.19 -16.82
N PRO A 710 40.67 83.87 -17.97
CA PRO A 710 39.53 84.27 -18.79
C PRO A 710 39.12 83.14 -19.75
N LYS A 711 37.85 82.75 -19.69
CA LYS A 711 37.13 82.12 -20.80
C LYS A 711 35.89 82.95 -21.11
N ASP A 712 35.85 83.53 -22.29
CA ASP A 712 34.86 83.19 -23.32
C ASP A 712 34.92 84.21 -24.45
N ILE A 713 35.14 83.73 -25.67
CA ILE A 713 34.42 84.27 -26.83
C ILE A 713 34.04 83.07 -27.72
N ALA A 714 32.75 82.80 -27.77
CA ALA A 714 32.11 82.05 -28.84
C ALA A 714 31.86 83.00 -30.04
N HIS A 715 31.97 82.47 -31.27
CA HIS A 715 31.08 82.85 -32.37
C HIS A 715 31.09 81.79 -33.49
N ASP A 716 29.89 81.29 -33.78
CA ASP A 716 29.28 80.92 -35.07
C ASP A 716 30.18 80.55 -36.26
N ALA A 717 30.15 79.27 -36.64
CA ALA A 717 29.81 78.72 -37.97
C ALA A 717 29.93 77.19 -37.96
#